data_AF-A0A8M9PLL4-F1
#
_entry.id   AF-A0A8M9PLL4-F1
#
_cell.length_a   1.000
_cell.length_b   1.000
_cell.length_c   1.000
_cell.angle_alpha   90.00
_cell.angle_beta   90.00
_cell.angle_gamma   90.00
#
_symmetry.space_group_name_H-M   'P 1'
#
loop_
_entity.id
_entity.type
_entity.pdbx_description
1 polymer ?
#
loop_
_entity_poly.entity_id
_entity_poly.type
_entity_poly.pdbx_seq_one_letter_code
_entity_poly.pdbx_strand_id
1 'polypeptide(L)'
;MMAPEGIGELRDLLFLLLLCFTLLAELLEMTAASSQGLDGEDDIVCPSVCRCDEDFIYCNDRGLSAIPPLPPSATVLYLQNNHIDNAGLPRSLEYHTTVRVIYLYDNELDDFPMHLPPSIRELHLQDNNIRVLPRAALARLPLLEKLHLDDNSVSTVSIEDQAFADNPRLRLLFLSRNHLSSIPSGLPASLEELRLDDNRISTIPTHAFRGLSSLRRLVLDGNLLANQRIADDTFSRLSNLTELSLVRNSLQTPPLNLPSAHLQRLSLQDNNLIHVPRGSLDGMRRLQRLDLSGNNLTTLPRGLFRDLDTLGQLLVRGNPWHCGCNLRWLHDWLEAKGNTITVRGFICLTPERVRDMALRDLTNQMDECELAAAGGGGVGAGVGVGGNRMSGGAVSTTLSPPQGSLFTLRSKRPGLGLPDSGLDYTLSSSGVGKNLALNVKPLSHDSIRVTWSVAQTSSSFRLSWLRLGTSSAMGSITETLVRGDRREYLLTSLQPASSYIICMVPLVSNSGSRSGLPGGDAESNDVPVCARTETSDPNQPDDEQGETEGSDQMTSLPLAGIIGGATAIVSLALIIAIFCWYGHRAGRFTSRDHYSHSSARKSKNYDDYIESGTKKDNTILEIRGPGFQMTPMATRQPIQPKPVREDYIIHTIFPSNGTGLYKPSQNITNSGYGTNRGYREGGIPDIDYSYT
;
A
#
# COMPACT_ATOMS: atom_id res chain seq x y z
N MET A 1 -65.46 0.88 -33.65
CA MET A 1 -64.08 1.42 -33.61
C MET A 1 -63.78 1.77 -32.16
N MET A 2 -63.14 0.87 -31.42
CA MET A 2 -62.90 1.00 -29.97
C MET A 2 -61.49 0.49 -29.64
N ALA A 3 -60.72 1.35 -28.96
CA ALA A 3 -59.59 1.15 -28.02
C ALA A 3 -58.51 0.08 -28.32
N PRO A 4 -57.22 0.35 -28.08
CA PRO A 4 -56.75 0.31 -26.68
C PRO A 4 -55.59 1.28 -26.36
N GLU A 5 -55.88 2.47 -25.82
CA GLU A 5 -54.87 3.29 -25.11
C GLU A 5 -54.85 3.02 -23.59
N GLY A 6 -55.74 2.16 -23.07
CA GLY A 6 -55.86 1.90 -21.62
C GLY A 6 -54.96 0.81 -21.03
N ILE A 7 -54.21 0.05 -21.85
CA ILE A 7 -53.46 -1.12 -21.35
C ILE A 7 -52.05 -0.73 -20.84
N GLY A 8 -51.46 0.35 -21.36
CA GLY A 8 -50.15 0.84 -20.91
C GLY A 8 -50.16 1.39 -19.49
N GLU A 9 -51.11 2.30 -19.20
CA GLU A 9 -51.33 2.88 -17.87
C GLU A 9 -51.58 1.82 -16.79
N LEU A 10 -52.35 0.77 -17.11
CA LEU A 10 -52.64 -0.33 -16.19
C LEU A 10 -51.41 -1.18 -15.87
N ARG A 11 -50.49 -1.35 -16.83
CA ARG A 11 -49.23 -2.07 -16.61
C ARG A 11 -48.30 -1.28 -15.70
N ASP A 12 -48.20 0.03 -15.90
CA ASP A 12 -47.33 0.88 -15.09
C ASP A 12 -47.88 1.02 -13.66
N LEU A 13 -49.19 1.10 -13.49
CA LEU A 13 -49.84 1.05 -12.17
C LEU A 13 -49.62 -0.28 -11.46
N LEU A 14 -49.71 -1.41 -12.18
CA LEU A 14 -49.42 -2.73 -11.62
C LEU A 14 -47.96 -2.86 -11.19
N PHE A 15 -47.03 -2.29 -11.97
CA PHE A 15 -45.60 -2.30 -11.66
C PHE A 15 -45.27 -1.45 -10.42
N LEU A 16 -45.88 -0.27 -10.31
CA LEU A 16 -45.81 0.59 -9.11
C LEU A 16 -46.40 -0.09 -7.87
N LEU A 17 -47.51 -0.80 -8.03
CA LEU A 17 -48.14 -1.56 -6.94
C LEU A 17 -47.21 -2.69 -6.47
N LEU A 18 -46.60 -3.44 -7.40
CA LEU A 18 -45.63 -4.50 -7.10
C LEU A 18 -44.40 -3.97 -6.38
N LEU A 19 -43.83 -2.85 -6.85
CA LEU A 19 -42.72 -2.17 -6.16
C LEU A 19 -43.09 -1.71 -4.75
N CYS A 20 -44.32 -1.22 -4.57
CA CYS A 20 -44.82 -0.82 -3.26
C CYS A 20 -44.99 -2.03 -2.32
N PHE A 21 -45.48 -3.16 -2.83
CA PHE A 21 -45.58 -4.41 -2.08
C PHE A 21 -44.22 -5.00 -1.71
N THR A 22 -43.21 -4.94 -2.58
CA THR A 22 -41.84 -5.40 -2.24
C THR A 22 -41.19 -4.51 -1.20
N LEU A 23 -41.36 -3.19 -1.29
CA LEU A 23 -40.89 -2.24 -0.26
C LEU A 23 -41.59 -2.44 1.08
N LEU A 24 -42.91 -2.69 1.07
CA LEU A 24 -43.66 -3.03 2.27
C LEU A 24 -43.23 -4.37 2.86
N ALA A 25 -42.91 -5.37 2.04
CA ALA A 25 -42.41 -6.65 2.51
C ALA A 25 -41.03 -6.52 3.16
N GLU A 26 -40.09 -5.76 2.56
CA GLU A 26 -38.79 -5.47 3.18
C GLU A 26 -38.93 -4.65 4.47
N LEU A 27 -39.86 -3.69 4.51
CA LEU A 27 -40.17 -2.96 5.75
C LEU A 27 -40.78 -3.89 6.79
N LEU A 28 -41.64 -4.82 6.39
CA LEU A 28 -42.25 -5.78 7.31
C LEU A 28 -41.19 -6.75 7.84
N GLU A 29 -40.26 -7.22 7.02
CA GLU A 29 -39.13 -8.06 7.44
C GLU A 29 -38.17 -7.30 8.36
N MET A 30 -37.89 -6.02 8.08
CA MET A 30 -37.12 -5.15 8.98
C MET A 30 -37.86 -4.93 10.31
N THR A 31 -39.18 -4.74 10.28
CA THR A 31 -39.98 -4.61 11.51
C THR A 31 -40.11 -5.93 12.26
N ALA A 32 -40.21 -7.06 11.58
CA ALA A 32 -40.29 -8.40 12.16
C ALA A 32 -38.95 -8.85 12.75
N ALA A 33 -37.83 -8.48 12.11
CA ALA A 33 -36.49 -8.63 12.66
C ALA A 33 -36.29 -7.73 13.89
N SER A 34 -36.94 -6.56 13.94
CA SER A 34 -36.94 -5.71 15.13
C SER A 34 -37.98 -6.11 16.21
N SER A 35 -38.98 -6.93 15.87
CA SER A 35 -40.06 -7.32 16.79
C SER A 35 -39.90 -8.73 17.39
N GLN A 36 -38.84 -9.46 17.04
CA GLN A 36 -38.46 -10.73 17.68
C GLN A 36 -37.37 -10.58 18.75
N GLY A 37 -37.32 -9.40 19.41
CA GLY A 37 -36.43 -9.10 20.54
C GLY A 37 -37.07 -8.24 21.64
N LEU A 38 -38.41 -8.21 21.73
CA LEU A 38 -39.17 -7.48 22.75
C LEU A 38 -39.74 -8.45 23.78
N ASP A 39 -38.86 -9.14 24.50
CA ASP A 39 -39.16 -9.85 25.74
C ASP A 39 -37.92 -9.73 26.65
N GLY A 40 -37.99 -8.80 27.61
CA GLY A 40 -36.95 -8.55 28.61
C GLY A 40 -36.23 -7.22 28.46
N GLU A 41 -36.84 -6.14 28.96
CA GLU A 41 -36.11 -4.94 29.39
C GLU A 41 -35.35 -5.30 30.69
N ASP A 42 -34.42 -6.24 30.59
CA ASP A 42 -33.36 -6.39 31.57
C ASP A 42 -32.37 -5.27 31.26
N ASP A 43 -32.18 -4.33 32.20
CA ASP A 43 -31.05 -3.40 32.19
C ASP A 43 -29.79 -4.17 31.78
N ILE A 44 -29.35 -4.07 30.52
CA ILE A 44 -28.14 -4.76 30.07
C ILE A 44 -26.97 -4.10 30.78
N VAL A 45 -26.64 -4.72 31.90
CA VAL A 45 -25.57 -4.33 32.81
C VAL A 45 -24.26 -4.38 32.04
N CYS A 46 -23.49 -3.32 32.17
CA CYS A 46 -22.10 -3.26 31.73
C CYS A 46 -21.38 -4.59 32.02
N PRO A 47 -20.73 -5.24 31.02
CA PRO A 47 -20.06 -6.50 31.25
C PRO A 47 -19.04 -6.38 32.39
N SER A 48 -19.04 -7.33 33.33
CA SER A 48 -18.26 -7.24 34.58
C SER A 48 -16.76 -7.16 34.37
N VAL A 49 -16.27 -7.64 33.23
CA VAL A 49 -14.87 -7.54 32.82
C VAL A 49 -14.51 -6.13 32.33
N CYS A 50 -15.50 -5.35 31.88
CA CYS A 50 -15.33 -4.00 31.36
C CYS A 50 -15.81 -2.93 32.36
N ARG A 51 -15.53 -1.67 32.02
CA ARG A 51 -16.08 -0.51 32.71
C ARG A 51 -16.87 0.31 31.71
N CYS A 52 -18.06 0.75 32.07
CA CYS A 52 -18.92 1.56 31.20
C CYS A 52 -19.15 2.90 31.89
N ASP A 53 -19.14 3.97 31.09
CA ASP A 53 -19.37 5.34 31.52
C ASP A 53 -20.25 6.02 30.47
N GLU A 54 -21.52 6.24 30.80
CA GLU A 54 -22.55 6.68 29.85
C GLU A 54 -22.56 5.79 28.59
N ASP A 55 -22.21 6.37 27.44
CA ASP A 55 -22.18 5.68 26.14
C ASP A 55 -20.78 5.15 25.76
N PHE A 56 -19.78 5.31 26.63
CA PHE A 56 -18.41 4.86 26.44
C PHE A 56 -18.15 3.53 27.14
N ILE A 57 -17.69 2.53 26.40
CA ILE A 57 -17.40 1.19 26.92
C ILE A 57 -15.90 0.94 26.91
N TYR A 58 -15.30 0.84 28.10
CA TYR A 58 -13.89 0.57 28.31
C TYR A 58 -13.67 -0.92 28.54
N CYS A 59 -13.24 -1.63 27.50
CA CYS A 59 -12.84 -3.03 27.49
C CYS A 59 -11.36 -3.21 27.08
N ASN A 60 -10.58 -2.13 27.00
CA ASN A 60 -9.17 -2.12 26.65
C ASN A 60 -8.27 -2.72 27.74
N ASP A 61 -7.08 -3.22 27.37
CA ASP A 61 -6.03 -3.67 28.30
C ASP A 61 -6.47 -4.78 29.30
N ARG A 62 -7.33 -5.69 28.87
CA ARG A 62 -7.98 -6.69 29.75
C ARG A 62 -7.64 -8.14 29.41
N GLY A 63 -6.79 -8.36 28.42
CA GLY A 63 -6.44 -9.70 27.94
C GLY A 63 -7.64 -10.48 27.42
N LEU A 64 -8.64 -9.78 26.87
CA LEU A 64 -9.85 -10.39 26.33
C LEU A 64 -9.52 -11.14 25.04
N SER A 65 -10.04 -12.36 24.90
CA SER A 65 -9.99 -13.12 23.65
C SER A 65 -11.26 -12.94 22.79
N ALA A 66 -12.34 -12.43 23.39
CA ALA A 66 -13.61 -12.18 22.72
C ALA A 66 -14.31 -10.96 23.32
N ILE A 67 -15.14 -10.30 22.49
CA ILE A 67 -15.94 -9.16 22.93
C ILE A 67 -17.09 -9.66 23.84
N PRO A 68 -17.21 -9.17 25.08
CA PRO A 68 -18.32 -9.53 25.96
C PRO A 68 -19.64 -8.90 25.50
N PRO A 69 -20.81 -9.35 25.99
CA PRO A 69 -22.10 -8.72 25.68
C PRO A 69 -22.08 -7.22 26.04
N LEU A 70 -22.43 -6.36 25.09
CA LEU A 70 -22.37 -4.91 25.23
C LEU A 70 -23.76 -4.31 25.51
N PRO A 71 -23.84 -3.18 26.22
CA PRO A 71 -25.10 -2.46 26.40
C PRO A 71 -25.57 -1.81 25.08
N PRO A 72 -26.90 -1.73 24.84
CA PRO A 72 -27.46 -1.19 23.60
C PRO A 72 -27.25 0.33 23.44
N SER A 73 -26.91 1.04 24.51
CA SER A 73 -26.60 2.48 24.48
C SER A 73 -25.17 2.79 24.01
N ALA A 74 -24.31 1.78 23.83
CA ALA A 74 -22.91 2.01 23.51
C ALA A 74 -22.73 2.81 22.21
N THR A 75 -21.94 3.89 22.27
CA THR A 75 -21.59 4.71 21.09
C THR A 75 -20.12 4.58 20.73
N VAL A 76 -19.24 4.45 21.73
CA VAL A 76 -17.78 4.32 21.56
C VAL A 76 -17.29 3.08 22.30
N LEU A 77 -16.60 2.20 21.58
CA LEU A 77 -16.06 0.96 22.12
C LEU A 77 -14.53 1.01 22.16
N TYR A 78 -13.95 0.94 23.35
CA TYR A 78 -12.51 0.78 23.56
C TYR A 78 -12.19 -0.70 23.78
N LEU A 79 -11.62 -1.36 22.78
CA LEU A 79 -11.29 -2.79 22.76
C LEU A 79 -9.80 -3.03 22.46
N GLN A 80 -8.99 -1.98 22.45
CA GLN A 80 -7.57 -2.05 22.11
C GLN A 80 -6.72 -2.81 23.14
N ASN A 81 -5.53 -3.24 22.74
CA ASN A 81 -4.55 -3.94 23.57
C ASN A 81 -5.16 -5.16 24.28
N ASN A 82 -5.71 -6.07 23.47
CA ASN A 82 -6.30 -7.34 23.90
C ASN A 82 -5.80 -8.48 22.99
N HIS A 83 -6.33 -9.68 23.19
CA HIS A 83 -6.02 -10.87 22.38
C HIS A 83 -7.21 -11.26 21.49
N ILE A 84 -7.97 -10.28 20.98
CA ILE A 84 -9.18 -10.54 20.21
C ILE A 84 -8.78 -10.99 18.81
N ASP A 85 -9.17 -12.22 18.45
CA ASP A 85 -9.06 -12.75 17.10
C ASP A 85 -10.40 -12.56 16.34
N ASN A 86 -10.43 -12.96 15.06
CA ASN A 86 -11.64 -12.85 14.24
C ASN A 86 -12.83 -13.68 14.78
N ALA A 87 -12.59 -14.75 15.55
CA ALA A 87 -13.63 -15.57 16.16
C ALA A 87 -14.19 -14.93 17.44
N GLY A 88 -13.41 -14.08 18.09
CA GLY A 88 -13.79 -13.27 19.24
C GLY A 88 -14.76 -12.13 18.93
N LEU A 89 -15.10 -11.90 17.65
CA LEU A 89 -16.07 -10.91 17.21
C LEU A 89 -17.46 -11.54 17.04
N PRO A 90 -18.40 -11.33 17.97
CA PRO A 90 -19.71 -11.97 17.92
C PRO A 90 -20.57 -11.35 16.82
N ARG A 91 -21.40 -12.18 16.15
CA ARG A 91 -22.35 -11.71 15.13
C ARG A 91 -23.37 -10.71 15.68
N SER A 92 -23.62 -10.72 16.98
CA SER A 92 -24.53 -9.77 17.65
C SER A 92 -24.06 -8.33 17.60
N LEU A 93 -22.76 -8.09 17.35
CA LEU A 93 -22.21 -6.74 17.25
C LEU A 93 -22.86 -5.95 16.10
N GLU A 94 -23.30 -6.65 15.05
CA GLU A 94 -23.98 -6.07 13.89
C GLU A 94 -25.30 -5.35 14.26
N TYR A 95 -25.99 -5.77 15.31
CA TYR A 95 -27.27 -5.19 15.74
C TYR A 95 -27.11 -3.88 16.54
N HIS A 96 -25.89 -3.49 16.91
CA HIS A 96 -25.62 -2.30 17.71
C HIS A 96 -25.63 -1.03 16.85
N THR A 97 -26.82 -0.51 16.57
CA THR A 97 -27.04 0.63 15.66
C THR A 97 -26.58 2.00 16.19
N THR A 98 -26.22 2.08 17.47
CA THR A 98 -25.74 3.31 18.12
C THR A 98 -24.22 3.48 18.03
N VAL A 99 -23.47 2.39 17.81
CA VAL A 99 -22.01 2.40 17.83
C VAL A 99 -21.47 3.16 16.62
N ARG A 100 -20.65 4.18 16.89
CA ARG A 100 -20.05 5.05 15.87
C ARG A 100 -18.53 4.90 15.79
N VAL A 101 -17.87 4.62 16.90
CA VAL A 101 -16.41 4.54 16.98
C VAL A 101 -16.00 3.23 17.65
N ILE A 102 -15.10 2.48 17.01
CA ILE A 102 -14.55 1.25 17.58
C ILE A 102 -13.02 1.30 17.53
N TYR A 103 -12.39 1.14 18.69
CA TYR A 103 -10.96 0.97 18.86
C TYR A 103 -10.61 -0.50 19.04
N LEU A 104 -10.05 -1.14 18.01
CA LEU A 104 -9.64 -2.55 17.98
C LEU A 104 -8.14 -2.71 17.67
N TYR A 105 -7.36 -1.64 17.82
CA TYR A 105 -5.93 -1.69 17.57
C TYR A 105 -5.17 -2.53 18.60
N ASP A 106 -3.98 -3.02 18.24
CA ASP A 106 -3.15 -3.88 19.10
C ASP A 106 -3.93 -5.14 19.57
N ASN A 107 -4.34 -5.96 18.60
CA ASN A 107 -5.08 -7.21 18.77
C ASN A 107 -4.54 -8.31 17.82
N GLU A 108 -5.20 -9.46 17.78
CA GLU A 108 -4.76 -10.64 17.02
C GLU A 108 -5.63 -10.91 15.78
N LEU A 109 -6.16 -9.86 15.14
CA LEU A 109 -7.01 -10.01 13.94
C LEU A 109 -6.18 -10.37 12.71
N ASP A 110 -6.49 -11.50 12.07
CA ASP A 110 -5.82 -11.98 10.84
C ASP A 110 -6.53 -11.53 9.55
N ASP A 111 -7.84 -11.25 9.63
CA ASP A 111 -8.69 -10.83 8.52
C ASP A 111 -9.53 -9.60 8.90
N PHE A 112 -10.09 -8.90 7.91
CA PHE A 112 -11.01 -7.80 8.20
C PHE A 112 -12.31 -8.32 8.86
N PRO A 113 -12.78 -7.70 9.97
CA PRO A 113 -14.02 -8.06 10.64
C PRO A 113 -15.27 -8.05 9.73
N MET A 114 -15.96 -9.20 9.60
CA MET A 114 -17.13 -9.35 8.72
C MET A 114 -18.45 -8.81 9.30
N HIS A 115 -18.60 -8.78 10.63
CA HIS A 115 -19.87 -8.52 11.34
C HIS A 115 -19.80 -7.27 12.22
N LEU A 116 -19.35 -6.17 11.64
CA LEU A 116 -19.31 -4.88 12.32
C LEU A 116 -20.64 -4.11 12.17
N PRO A 117 -21.03 -3.28 13.15
CA PRO A 117 -22.25 -2.51 13.09
C PRO A 117 -22.27 -1.51 11.91
N PRO A 118 -23.36 -1.43 11.14
CA PRO A 118 -23.44 -0.58 9.95
C PRO A 118 -23.43 0.92 10.26
N SER A 119 -23.61 1.29 11.53
CA SER A 119 -23.61 2.68 12.03
C SER A 119 -22.21 3.27 12.24
N ILE A 120 -21.16 2.46 12.13
CA ILE A 120 -19.78 2.89 12.39
C ILE A 120 -19.36 4.01 11.42
N ARG A 121 -18.70 5.02 11.99
CA ARG A 121 -18.06 6.12 11.29
C ARG A 121 -16.55 6.08 11.39
N GLU A 122 -16.01 5.57 12.48
CA GLU A 122 -14.57 5.54 12.74
C GLU A 122 -14.15 4.17 13.26
N LEU A 123 -13.22 3.54 12.53
CA LEU A 123 -12.74 2.19 12.82
C LEU A 123 -11.21 2.18 12.90
N HIS A 124 -10.70 1.77 14.06
CA HIS A 124 -9.27 1.65 14.33
C HIS A 124 -8.87 0.18 14.42
N LEU A 125 -8.05 -0.28 13.47
CA LEU A 125 -7.57 -1.65 13.34
C LEU A 125 -6.05 -1.73 13.21
N GLN A 126 -5.33 -0.66 13.59
CA GLN A 126 -3.87 -0.63 13.52
C GLN A 126 -3.21 -1.68 14.43
N ASP A 127 -1.96 -2.05 14.14
CA ASP A 127 -1.20 -3.03 14.93
C ASP A 127 -1.95 -4.38 15.06
N ASN A 128 -2.42 -4.92 13.94
CA ASN A 128 -3.04 -6.25 13.84
C ASN A 128 -2.33 -7.06 12.73
N ASN A 129 -2.83 -8.27 12.43
CA ASN A 129 -2.29 -9.15 11.39
C ASN A 129 -3.18 -9.20 10.14
N ILE A 130 -3.98 -8.16 9.87
CA ILE A 130 -4.97 -8.16 8.78
C ILE A 130 -4.27 -8.30 7.44
N ARG A 131 -4.69 -9.31 6.67
CA ARG A 131 -4.17 -9.56 5.31
C ARG A 131 -5.17 -9.18 4.25
N VAL A 132 -6.43 -9.62 4.38
CA VAL A 132 -7.45 -9.51 3.32
C VAL A 132 -8.45 -8.40 3.61
N LEU A 133 -8.72 -7.57 2.60
CA LEU A 133 -9.79 -6.56 2.61
C LEU A 133 -10.88 -6.99 1.61
N PRO A 134 -11.91 -7.73 2.07
CA PRO A 134 -12.98 -8.18 1.21
C PRO A 134 -13.99 -7.06 0.95
N ARG A 135 -14.41 -6.91 -0.31
CA ARG A 135 -15.41 -5.91 -0.72
C ARG A 135 -16.72 -6.10 0.04
N ALA A 136 -17.12 -7.35 0.25
CA ALA A 136 -18.38 -7.67 0.92
C ALA A 136 -18.44 -7.19 2.38
N ALA A 137 -17.30 -7.13 3.11
CA ALA A 137 -17.30 -6.61 4.48
C ALA A 137 -17.38 -5.09 4.51
N LEU A 138 -16.57 -4.43 3.67
CA LEU A 138 -16.53 -2.97 3.58
C LEU A 138 -17.86 -2.39 3.08
N ALA A 139 -18.54 -3.06 2.15
CA ALA A 139 -19.85 -2.65 1.65
C ALA A 139 -20.94 -2.61 2.74
N ARG A 140 -20.76 -3.32 3.87
CA ARG A 140 -21.69 -3.28 5.00
C ARG A 140 -21.52 -2.04 5.89
N LEU A 141 -20.52 -1.21 5.63
CA LEU A 141 -20.18 -0.02 6.39
C LEU A 141 -20.38 1.26 5.55
N PRO A 142 -21.62 1.60 5.14
CA PRO A 142 -21.89 2.72 4.24
C PRO A 142 -21.64 4.09 4.90
N LEU A 143 -21.62 4.15 6.24
CA LEU A 143 -21.41 5.38 7.01
C LEU A 143 -19.96 5.59 7.44
N LEU A 144 -19.04 4.70 7.07
CA LEU A 144 -17.63 4.78 7.47
C LEU A 144 -16.96 6.04 6.91
N GLU A 145 -16.40 6.86 7.79
CA GLU A 145 -15.72 8.12 7.48
C GLU A 145 -14.20 8.02 7.66
N LYS A 146 -13.73 7.24 8.64
CA LYS A 146 -12.30 7.07 8.95
C LYS A 146 -11.96 5.59 9.14
N LEU A 147 -10.93 5.12 8.45
CA LEU A 147 -10.44 3.75 8.55
C LEU A 147 -8.92 3.76 8.75
N HIS A 148 -8.49 3.23 9.89
CA HIS A 148 -7.09 3.04 10.24
C HIS A 148 -6.72 1.57 10.13
N LEU A 149 -5.80 1.24 9.23
CA LEU A 149 -5.25 -0.10 8.98
C LEU A 149 -3.71 -0.08 9.02
N ASP A 150 -3.15 0.87 9.75
CA ASP A 150 -1.70 1.04 9.88
C ASP A 150 -1.05 -0.20 10.52
N ASP A 151 0.21 -0.49 10.20
CA ASP A 151 0.97 -1.56 10.85
C ASP A 151 0.24 -2.93 10.80
N ASN A 152 -0.22 -3.29 9.60
CA ASN A 152 -0.87 -4.57 9.27
C ASN A 152 -0.11 -5.31 8.15
N SER A 153 -0.63 -6.44 7.71
CA SER A 153 -0.03 -7.28 6.64
C SER A 153 -0.78 -7.18 5.31
N VAL A 154 -1.43 -6.05 5.02
CA VAL A 154 -2.24 -5.87 3.80
C VAL A 154 -1.33 -5.76 2.58
N SER A 155 -1.62 -6.56 1.55
CA SER A 155 -0.94 -6.50 0.26
C SER A 155 -1.92 -6.02 -0.82
N THR A 156 -1.43 -5.50 -1.94
CA THR A 156 -2.32 -5.06 -3.03
C THR A 156 -3.19 -6.17 -3.60
N VAL A 157 -2.68 -7.40 -3.53
CA VAL A 157 -3.34 -8.60 -4.04
C VAL A 157 -4.49 -9.04 -3.14
N SER A 158 -4.38 -8.75 -1.85
CA SER A 158 -5.36 -9.15 -0.85
C SER A 158 -6.46 -8.11 -0.64
N ILE A 159 -6.41 -6.99 -1.36
CA ILE A 159 -7.50 -6.03 -1.49
C ILE A 159 -8.32 -6.46 -2.71
N GLU A 160 -9.59 -6.81 -2.50
CA GLU A 160 -10.48 -7.14 -3.62
C GLU A 160 -10.70 -5.93 -4.53
N ASP A 161 -10.92 -6.18 -5.82
CA ASP A 161 -11.15 -5.10 -6.79
C ASP A 161 -12.34 -4.22 -6.38
N GLN A 162 -12.11 -2.91 -6.36
CA GLN A 162 -13.12 -1.93 -5.94
C GLN A 162 -13.62 -2.15 -4.50
N ALA A 163 -12.79 -2.70 -3.60
CA ALA A 163 -13.16 -2.97 -2.21
C ALA A 163 -13.76 -1.75 -1.48
N PHE A 164 -13.29 -0.54 -1.79
CA PHE A 164 -13.72 0.71 -1.15
C PHE A 164 -14.80 1.49 -1.92
N ALA A 165 -15.28 0.97 -3.06
CA ALA A 165 -16.21 1.70 -3.92
C ALA A 165 -17.57 1.93 -3.24
N ASP A 166 -17.97 1.03 -2.34
CA ASP A 166 -19.25 1.05 -1.64
C ASP A 166 -19.20 1.88 -0.32
N ASN A 167 -18.12 2.65 -0.10
CA ASN A 167 -17.94 3.52 1.07
C ASN A 167 -17.95 5.01 0.69
N PRO A 168 -19.12 5.59 0.33
CA PRO A 168 -19.21 6.95 -0.23
C PRO A 168 -18.92 8.07 0.78
N ARG A 169 -18.77 7.75 2.06
CA ARG A 169 -18.47 8.71 3.13
C ARG A 169 -17.04 8.62 3.63
N LEU A 170 -16.23 7.70 3.10
CA LEU A 170 -14.86 7.50 3.58
C LEU A 170 -14.01 8.72 3.22
N ARG A 171 -13.49 9.41 4.23
CA ARG A 171 -12.68 10.63 4.12
C ARG A 171 -11.22 10.36 4.44
N LEU A 172 -10.93 9.56 5.47
CA LEU A 172 -9.57 9.23 5.88
C LEU A 172 -9.32 7.74 5.72
N LEU A 173 -8.29 7.37 4.94
CA LEU A 173 -7.85 5.99 4.77
C LEU A 173 -6.35 5.92 5.05
N PHE A 174 -5.99 5.24 6.13
CA PHE A 174 -4.60 5.05 6.53
C PHE A 174 -4.21 3.58 6.38
N LEU A 175 -3.20 3.36 5.55
CA LEU A 175 -2.64 2.06 5.19
C LEU A 175 -1.11 2.10 5.35
N SER A 176 -0.61 2.91 6.29
CA SER A 176 0.81 3.07 6.54
C SER A 176 1.42 1.75 7.05
N ARG A 177 2.71 1.50 6.78
CA ARG A 177 3.43 0.30 7.25
C ARG A 177 2.74 -1.03 6.92
N ASN A 178 2.32 -1.19 5.66
CA ASN A 178 1.75 -2.42 5.13
C ASN A 178 2.69 -3.05 4.07
N HIS A 179 2.19 -4.02 3.29
CA HIS A 179 2.91 -4.71 2.23
C HIS A 179 2.41 -4.35 0.83
N LEU A 180 1.94 -3.12 0.64
CA LEU A 180 1.41 -2.66 -0.66
C LEU A 180 2.55 -2.47 -1.67
N SER A 181 2.39 -3.01 -2.88
CA SER A 181 3.35 -2.88 -3.99
C SER A 181 2.95 -1.83 -5.05
N SER A 182 1.68 -1.43 -5.02
CA SER A 182 1.02 -0.45 -5.89
C SER A 182 -0.14 0.22 -5.12
N ILE A 183 -0.74 1.27 -5.68
CA ILE A 183 -1.91 1.93 -5.07
C ILE A 183 -3.18 1.11 -5.37
N PRO A 184 -4.05 0.85 -4.37
CA PRO A 184 -5.30 0.11 -4.58
C PRO A 184 -6.21 0.76 -5.63
N SER A 185 -6.91 -0.05 -6.42
CA SER A 185 -7.89 0.44 -7.39
C SER A 185 -9.24 0.69 -6.72
N GLY A 186 -10.00 1.68 -7.22
CA GLY A 186 -11.36 1.93 -6.72
C GLY A 186 -11.45 2.68 -5.40
N LEU A 187 -10.54 3.62 -5.16
CA LEU A 187 -10.64 4.52 -4.02
C LEU A 187 -11.85 5.48 -4.17
N PRO A 188 -12.57 5.78 -3.08
CA PRO A 188 -13.80 6.57 -3.12
C PRO A 188 -13.51 8.06 -3.36
N ALA A 189 -14.37 8.74 -4.13
CA ALA A 189 -14.20 10.16 -4.47
C ALA A 189 -14.33 11.12 -3.27
N SER A 190 -14.87 10.64 -2.15
CA SER A 190 -15.00 11.37 -0.87
C SER A 190 -13.69 11.50 -0.10
N LEU A 191 -12.64 10.77 -0.51
CA LEU A 191 -11.39 10.70 0.24
C LEU A 191 -10.69 12.06 0.31
N GLU A 192 -10.32 12.48 1.51
CA GLU A 192 -9.63 13.73 1.84
C GLU A 192 -8.17 13.50 2.26
N GLU A 193 -7.87 12.39 2.93
CA GLU A 193 -6.52 12.02 3.34
C GLU A 193 -6.24 10.55 3.03
N LEU A 194 -5.15 10.32 2.31
CA LEU A 194 -4.66 8.98 1.97
C LEU A 194 -3.22 8.85 2.45
N ARG A 195 -2.99 7.93 3.38
CA ARG A 195 -1.66 7.59 3.88
C ARG A 195 -1.26 6.19 3.44
N LEU A 196 -0.14 6.12 2.74
CA LEU A 196 0.43 4.91 2.15
C LEU A 196 1.94 4.85 2.43
N ASP A 197 2.40 5.53 3.47
CA ASP A 197 3.80 5.59 3.85
C ASP A 197 4.35 4.25 4.37
N ASP A 198 5.68 4.10 4.27
CA ASP A 198 6.43 2.91 4.69
C ASP A 198 5.87 1.59 4.10
N ASN A 199 5.46 1.62 2.84
CA ASN A 199 5.05 0.46 2.06
C ASN A 199 6.14 0.05 1.06
N ARG A 200 5.82 -0.85 0.12
CA ARG A 200 6.72 -1.31 -0.95
C ARG A 200 6.26 -0.81 -2.32
N ILE A 201 5.58 0.33 -2.37
CA ILE A 201 4.96 0.84 -3.60
C ILE A 201 6.06 1.23 -4.57
N SER A 202 6.07 0.60 -5.74
CA SER A 202 7.09 0.85 -6.75
C SER A 202 6.53 1.46 -8.04
N THR A 203 5.22 1.35 -8.26
CA THR A 203 4.51 1.86 -9.44
C THR A 203 3.23 2.56 -9.04
N ILE A 204 2.92 3.68 -9.71
CA ILE A 204 1.61 4.33 -9.60
C ILE A 204 0.87 4.15 -10.94
N PRO A 205 -0.22 3.36 -10.98
CA PRO A 205 -1.06 3.25 -12.16
C PRO A 205 -1.61 4.61 -12.62
N THR A 206 -1.73 4.82 -13.94
CA THR A 206 -2.21 6.07 -14.55
C THR A 206 -3.58 6.53 -14.05
N HIS A 207 -4.43 5.60 -13.61
CA HIS A 207 -5.79 5.86 -13.15
C HIS A 207 -5.98 5.69 -11.65
N ALA A 208 -4.89 5.50 -10.87
CA ALA A 208 -4.98 5.25 -9.43
C ALA A 208 -5.70 6.38 -8.67
N PHE A 209 -5.50 7.63 -9.07
CA PHE A 209 -6.09 8.81 -8.44
C PHE A 209 -7.25 9.43 -9.23
N ARG A 210 -7.81 8.70 -10.19
CA ARG A 210 -8.91 9.21 -11.01
C ARG A 210 -10.16 9.41 -10.14
N GLY A 211 -10.70 10.63 -10.16
CA GLY A 211 -11.94 10.96 -9.43
C GLY A 211 -11.74 11.39 -7.97
N LEU A 212 -10.50 11.38 -7.45
CA LEU A 212 -10.19 11.82 -6.09
C LEU A 212 -10.08 13.35 -5.98
N SER A 213 -11.11 14.06 -6.43
CA SER A 213 -11.14 15.54 -6.42
C SER A 213 -11.19 16.13 -5.02
N SER A 214 -11.58 15.35 -4.00
CA SER A 214 -11.67 15.79 -2.61
C SER A 214 -10.35 15.65 -1.84
N LEU A 215 -9.35 14.97 -2.42
CA LEU A 215 -8.12 14.62 -1.73
C LEU A 215 -7.30 15.89 -1.43
N ARG A 216 -6.99 16.09 -0.16
CA ARG A 216 -6.21 17.22 0.38
C ARG A 216 -4.80 16.79 0.75
N ARG A 217 -4.65 15.59 1.30
CA ARG A 217 -3.37 15.09 1.82
C ARG A 217 -3.05 13.72 1.24
N LEU A 218 -1.88 13.62 0.62
CA LEU A 218 -1.35 12.38 0.07
C LEU A 218 0.06 12.15 0.61
N VAL A 219 0.22 11.06 1.36
CA VAL A 219 1.50 10.67 1.96
C VAL A 219 1.95 9.35 1.34
N LEU A 220 3.08 9.38 0.64
CA LEU A 220 3.70 8.24 -0.06
C LEU A 220 5.15 8.02 0.39
N ASP A 221 5.45 8.40 1.62
CA ASP A 221 6.80 8.42 2.16
C ASP A 221 7.36 7.01 2.35
N GLY A 222 8.69 6.82 2.28
CA GLY A 222 9.31 5.53 2.58
C GLY A 222 8.92 4.40 1.61
N ASN A 223 8.62 4.74 0.35
CA ASN A 223 8.28 3.76 -0.69
C ASN A 223 9.43 3.58 -1.70
N LEU A 224 9.20 2.75 -2.72
CA LEU A 224 10.18 2.41 -3.76
C LEU A 224 9.89 3.15 -5.08
N LEU A 225 9.31 4.34 -5.01
CA LEU A 225 8.90 5.09 -6.19
C LEU A 225 10.11 5.66 -6.95
N ALA A 226 10.07 5.54 -8.28
CA ALA A 226 11.04 6.11 -9.21
C ALA A 226 10.31 6.80 -10.37
N ASN A 227 10.90 7.86 -10.95
CA ASN A 227 10.25 8.69 -11.99
C ASN A 227 9.68 7.88 -13.17
N GLN A 228 10.38 6.84 -13.62
CA GLN A 228 9.98 6.01 -14.77
C GLN A 228 8.69 5.19 -14.51
N ARG A 229 8.25 5.10 -13.26
CA ARG A 229 7.10 4.28 -12.82
C ARG A 229 5.92 5.14 -12.35
N ILE A 230 5.98 6.44 -12.61
CA ILE A 230 4.93 7.42 -12.34
C ILE A 230 4.58 8.06 -13.69
N ALA A 231 3.30 8.01 -14.09
CA ALA A 231 2.88 8.66 -15.32
C ALA A 231 2.84 10.19 -15.14
N ASP A 232 3.12 10.93 -16.22
CA ASP A 232 3.28 12.39 -16.18
C ASP A 232 2.02 13.14 -15.72
N ASP A 233 0.82 12.58 -15.88
CA ASP A 233 -0.45 13.19 -15.49
C ASP A 233 -1.02 12.65 -14.16
N THR A 234 -0.30 11.76 -13.48
CA THR A 234 -0.76 11.03 -12.28
C THR A 234 -1.35 11.95 -11.21
N PHE A 235 -0.62 13.01 -10.84
CA PHE A 235 -1.03 13.93 -9.77
C PHE A 235 -1.84 15.13 -10.27
N SER A 236 -1.87 15.38 -11.58
CA SER A 236 -2.49 16.56 -12.18
C SER A 236 -4.00 16.69 -11.90
N ARG A 237 -4.66 15.55 -11.64
CA ARG A 237 -6.11 15.45 -11.39
C ARG A 237 -6.51 15.74 -9.95
N LEU A 238 -5.56 15.85 -9.03
CA LEU A 238 -5.81 16.09 -7.61
C LEU A 238 -6.02 17.60 -7.34
N SER A 239 -7.16 18.14 -7.79
CA SER A 239 -7.42 19.58 -7.83
C SER A 239 -7.41 20.30 -6.47
N ASN A 240 -7.73 19.59 -5.39
CA ASN A 240 -7.79 20.12 -4.03
C ASN A 240 -6.61 19.71 -3.15
N LEU A 241 -5.56 19.13 -3.73
CA LEU A 241 -4.41 18.67 -2.96
C LEU A 241 -3.69 19.86 -2.30
N THR A 242 -3.57 19.82 -0.97
CA THR A 242 -2.89 20.81 -0.16
C THR A 242 -1.51 20.33 0.30
N GLU A 243 -1.34 19.04 0.54
CA GLU A 243 -0.08 18.47 1.01
C GLU A 243 0.28 17.21 0.22
N LEU A 244 1.49 17.20 -0.34
CA LEU A 244 2.08 16.05 -1.02
C LEU A 244 3.41 15.72 -0.37
N SER A 245 3.51 14.48 0.14
CA SER A 245 4.73 13.94 0.74
C SER A 245 5.22 12.74 -0.06
N LEU A 246 6.47 12.82 -0.53
CA LEU A 246 7.17 11.77 -1.31
C LEU A 246 8.57 11.51 -0.72
N VAL A 247 8.68 11.62 0.59
CA VAL A 247 9.92 11.54 1.37
C VAL A 247 10.51 10.14 1.29
N ARG A 248 11.85 9.99 1.34
CA ARG A 248 12.51 8.66 1.36
C ARG A 248 12.04 7.75 0.22
N ASN A 249 12.01 8.29 -1.00
CA ASN A 249 11.75 7.54 -2.24
C ASN A 249 13.02 7.54 -3.13
N SER A 250 12.93 6.98 -4.34
CA SER A 250 14.04 6.90 -5.31
C SER A 250 13.86 7.86 -6.49
N LEU A 251 13.28 9.04 -6.26
CA LEU A 251 13.06 10.04 -7.31
C LEU A 251 14.38 10.72 -7.72
N GLN A 252 14.61 10.86 -9.02
CA GLN A 252 15.74 11.58 -9.63
C GLN A 252 15.40 13.02 -10.04
N THR A 253 14.11 13.28 -10.26
CA THR A 253 13.55 14.60 -10.55
C THR A 253 12.19 14.72 -9.85
N PRO A 254 11.71 15.93 -9.49
CA PRO A 254 10.33 16.09 -9.01
C PRO A 254 9.34 15.55 -10.06
N PRO A 255 8.19 14.96 -9.66
CA PRO A 255 7.19 14.49 -10.62
C PRO A 255 6.69 15.63 -11.52
N LEU A 256 6.38 15.30 -12.77
CA LEU A 256 5.83 16.27 -13.72
C LEU A 256 4.36 16.57 -13.40
N ASN A 257 3.90 17.76 -13.78
CA ASN A 257 2.51 18.22 -13.67
C ASN A 257 1.89 18.07 -12.27
N LEU A 258 2.62 18.48 -11.24
CA LEU A 258 2.07 18.58 -9.89
C LEU A 258 0.87 19.54 -9.85
N PRO A 259 -0.14 19.26 -9.01
CA PRO A 259 -1.32 20.12 -8.89
C PRO A 259 -0.92 21.46 -8.28
N SER A 260 -1.10 22.56 -9.03
CA SER A 260 -0.62 23.88 -8.62
C SER A 260 -1.66 24.75 -7.90
N ALA A 261 -2.95 24.42 -8.02
CA ALA A 261 -4.06 25.29 -7.58
C ALA A 261 -4.17 25.47 -6.06
N HIS A 262 -3.93 24.40 -5.28
CA HIS A 262 -4.17 24.38 -3.82
C HIS A 262 -2.97 23.90 -2.99
N LEU A 263 -1.86 23.51 -3.63
CA LEU A 263 -0.74 22.91 -2.93
C LEU A 263 -0.06 23.93 -2.01
N GLN A 264 0.06 23.57 -0.73
CA GLN A 264 0.63 24.36 0.35
C GLN A 264 1.93 23.77 0.88
N ARG A 265 2.04 22.44 0.93
CA ARG A 265 3.24 21.74 1.44
C ARG A 265 3.70 20.69 0.43
N LEU A 266 4.95 20.80 0.02
CA LEU A 266 5.60 19.83 -0.86
C LEU A 266 6.88 19.32 -0.20
N SER A 267 6.90 18.03 0.11
CA SER A 267 7.98 17.34 0.80
C SER A 267 8.63 16.32 -0.14
N LEU A 268 9.89 16.56 -0.52
CA LEU A 268 10.68 15.73 -1.44
C LEU A 268 12.02 15.33 -0.81
N GLN A 269 12.12 15.34 0.52
CA GLN A 269 13.37 15.08 1.21
C GLN A 269 13.81 13.60 1.11
N ASP A 270 15.11 13.38 1.26
CA ASP A 270 15.75 12.05 1.22
C ASP A 270 15.40 11.26 -0.05
N ASN A 271 15.41 11.95 -1.19
CA ASN A 271 15.33 11.34 -2.52
C ASN A 271 16.71 11.40 -3.20
N ASN A 272 16.79 10.99 -4.46
CA ASN A 272 18.01 11.06 -5.27
C ASN A 272 17.93 12.19 -6.31
N LEU A 273 17.29 13.32 -5.98
CA LEU A 273 17.07 14.40 -6.95
C LEU A 273 18.39 14.99 -7.44
N ILE A 274 18.65 14.95 -8.75
CA ILE A 274 19.88 15.45 -9.38
C ILE A 274 19.68 16.88 -9.91
N HIS A 275 18.49 17.15 -10.42
CA HIS A 275 18.10 18.47 -10.92
C HIS A 275 16.60 18.68 -10.77
N VAL A 276 16.18 19.95 -10.78
CA VAL A 276 14.78 20.34 -10.84
C VAL A 276 14.52 20.93 -12.23
N PRO A 277 13.63 20.34 -13.05
CA PRO A 277 13.30 20.90 -14.37
C PRO A 277 12.69 22.31 -14.25
N ARG A 278 12.94 23.16 -15.26
CA ARG A 278 12.26 24.46 -15.37
C ARG A 278 10.75 24.22 -15.52
N GLY A 279 9.95 25.04 -14.86
CA GLY A 279 8.49 24.91 -14.89
C GLY A 279 7.90 23.93 -13.88
N SER A 280 8.72 23.14 -13.18
CA SER A 280 8.20 22.10 -12.26
C SER A 280 7.35 22.65 -11.11
N LEU A 281 7.58 23.91 -10.73
CA LEU A 281 6.89 24.57 -9.62
C LEU A 281 6.03 25.78 -10.09
N ASP A 282 5.82 25.93 -11.39
CA ASP A 282 5.07 27.06 -11.95
C ASP A 282 3.61 27.02 -11.50
N GLY A 283 3.04 28.21 -11.24
CA GLY A 283 1.66 28.38 -10.81
C GLY A 283 1.36 28.01 -9.35
N MET A 284 2.31 27.49 -8.57
CA MET A 284 2.10 27.09 -7.16
C MET A 284 2.04 28.27 -6.18
N ARG A 285 1.10 29.19 -6.40
CA ARG A 285 0.96 30.47 -5.67
C ARG A 285 0.57 30.34 -4.20
N ARG A 286 0.14 29.15 -3.78
CA ARG A 286 -0.27 28.86 -2.40
C ARG A 286 0.77 28.05 -1.62
N LEU A 287 1.91 27.72 -2.23
CA LEU A 287 2.95 26.93 -1.58
C LEU A 287 3.54 27.73 -0.42
N GLN A 288 3.51 27.15 0.77
CA GLN A 288 4.01 27.73 2.02
C GLN A 288 5.30 27.05 2.49
N ARG A 289 5.40 25.72 2.29
CA ARG A 289 6.57 24.92 2.69
C ARG A 289 7.04 24.07 1.52
N LEU A 290 8.32 24.22 1.18
CA LEU A 290 9.03 23.39 0.21
C LEU A 290 10.25 22.77 0.88
N ASP A 291 10.31 21.44 0.90
CA ASP A 291 11.45 20.69 1.43
C ASP A 291 12.11 19.84 0.32
N LEU A 292 13.37 20.15 0.04
CA LEU A 292 14.25 19.46 -0.91
C LEU A 292 15.50 18.89 -0.20
N SER A 293 15.46 18.74 1.13
CA SER A 293 16.60 18.30 1.94
C SER A 293 17.07 16.88 1.59
N GLY A 294 18.33 16.54 1.83
CA GLY A 294 18.82 15.16 1.67
C GLY A 294 18.79 14.66 0.23
N ASN A 295 19.03 15.54 -0.75
CA ASN A 295 19.06 15.22 -2.17
C ASN A 295 20.45 15.45 -2.78
N ASN A 296 20.61 15.19 -4.07
CA ASN A 296 21.87 15.35 -4.80
C ASN A 296 21.87 16.60 -5.71
N LEU A 297 21.16 17.66 -5.31
CA LEU A 297 21.05 18.88 -6.09
C LEU A 297 22.34 19.69 -6.04
N THR A 298 22.86 20.06 -7.21
CA THR A 298 24.05 20.93 -7.34
C THR A 298 23.67 22.38 -7.62
N THR A 299 22.54 22.61 -8.29
CA THR A 299 22.05 23.95 -8.64
C THR A 299 20.53 23.94 -8.81
N LEU A 300 19.91 25.12 -8.86
CA LEU A 300 18.50 25.32 -9.14
C LEU A 300 18.34 26.22 -10.38
N PRO A 301 17.39 25.94 -11.29
CA PRO A 301 17.20 26.75 -12.48
C PRO A 301 16.66 28.14 -12.15
N ARG A 302 17.12 29.14 -12.91
CA ARG A 302 16.58 30.51 -12.86
C ARG A 302 15.07 30.51 -13.06
N GLY A 303 14.37 31.25 -12.19
CA GLY A 303 12.92 31.41 -12.25
C GLY A 303 12.11 30.32 -11.54
N LEU A 304 12.76 29.32 -10.91
CA LEU A 304 12.05 28.23 -10.23
C LEU A 304 11.05 28.71 -9.16
N PHE A 305 11.36 29.82 -8.48
CA PHE A 305 10.56 30.38 -7.40
C PHE A 305 9.74 31.60 -7.81
N ARG A 306 9.54 31.81 -9.12
CA ARG A 306 8.88 33.01 -9.66
C ARG A 306 7.45 33.20 -9.14
N ASP A 307 6.69 32.10 -9.08
CA ASP A 307 5.27 32.13 -8.72
C ASP A 307 5.00 31.76 -7.25
N LEU A 308 6.04 31.58 -6.44
CA LEU A 308 5.93 31.12 -5.04
C LEU A 308 5.74 32.30 -4.06
N ASP A 309 4.64 33.04 -4.23
CA ASP A 309 4.38 34.29 -3.51
C ASP A 309 4.22 34.09 -1.99
N THR A 310 3.64 32.96 -1.57
CA THR A 310 3.32 32.64 -0.17
C THR A 310 4.38 31.79 0.54
N LEU A 311 5.53 31.54 -0.09
CA LEU A 311 6.53 30.62 0.44
C LEU A 311 7.13 31.16 1.74
N GLY A 312 6.81 30.51 2.86
CA GLY A 312 7.30 30.86 4.19
C GLY A 312 8.52 30.04 4.60
N GLN A 313 8.66 28.79 4.12
CA GLN A 313 9.73 27.88 4.52
C GLN A 313 10.34 27.16 3.31
N LEU A 314 11.65 27.31 3.13
CA LEU A 314 12.45 26.60 2.13
C LEU A 314 13.58 25.82 2.82
N LEU A 315 13.50 24.50 2.77
CA LEU A 315 14.46 23.60 3.39
C LEU A 315 15.24 22.87 2.28
N VAL A 316 16.55 23.00 2.30
CA VAL A 316 17.47 22.53 1.24
C VAL A 316 18.75 21.92 1.81
N ARG A 317 18.70 21.46 3.08
CA ARG A 317 19.86 20.93 3.78
C ARG A 317 20.36 19.64 3.14
N GLY A 318 21.66 19.33 3.28
CA GLY A 318 22.21 18.06 2.81
C GLY A 318 22.25 17.91 1.29
N ASN A 319 22.36 19.01 0.54
CA ASN A 319 22.57 18.99 -0.91
C ASN A 319 23.98 19.49 -1.26
N PRO A 320 24.66 18.92 -2.27
CA PRO A 320 26.01 19.30 -2.69
C PRO A 320 26.02 20.57 -3.56
N TRP A 321 25.63 21.72 -3.00
CA TRP A 321 25.51 22.97 -3.74
C TRP A 321 26.81 23.43 -4.42
N HIS A 322 26.71 23.75 -5.72
CA HIS A 322 27.77 24.36 -6.52
C HIS A 322 27.54 25.88 -6.63
N CYS A 323 28.22 26.65 -5.80
CA CYS A 323 28.12 28.10 -5.70
C CYS A 323 29.00 28.81 -6.74
N GLY A 324 28.59 28.74 -8.00
CA GLY A 324 29.11 29.56 -9.09
C GLY A 324 28.05 30.53 -9.64
N CYS A 325 28.32 31.14 -10.81
CA CYS A 325 27.45 32.13 -11.44
C CYS A 325 26.03 31.64 -11.78
N ASN A 326 25.81 30.31 -11.79
CA ASN A 326 24.50 29.71 -11.95
C ASN A 326 23.57 29.94 -10.75
N LEU A 327 24.12 30.15 -9.55
CA LEU A 327 23.34 30.42 -8.32
C LEU A 327 23.23 31.92 -7.99
N ARG A 328 23.80 32.83 -8.80
CA ARG A 328 23.71 34.28 -8.56
C ARG A 328 22.27 34.78 -8.41
N TRP A 329 21.37 34.34 -9.28
CA TRP A 329 19.95 34.72 -9.21
C TRP A 329 19.31 34.32 -7.87
N LEU A 330 19.79 33.23 -7.26
CA LEU A 330 19.29 32.73 -6.00
C LEU A 330 19.85 33.55 -4.84
N HIS A 331 21.11 33.99 -4.93
CA HIS A 331 21.68 34.99 -4.02
C HIS A 331 20.84 36.27 -4.05
N ASP A 332 20.61 36.84 -5.24
CA ASP A 332 19.82 38.07 -5.44
C ASP A 332 18.38 37.89 -4.90
N TRP A 333 17.79 36.71 -5.10
CA TRP A 333 16.46 36.38 -4.59
C TRP A 333 16.42 36.26 -3.05
N LEU A 334 17.44 35.68 -2.43
CA LEU A 334 17.56 35.58 -0.97
C LEU A 334 17.71 36.96 -0.32
N GLU A 335 18.49 37.86 -0.93
CA GLU A 335 18.61 39.25 -0.48
C GLU A 335 17.28 40.00 -0.62
N ALA A 336 16.60 39.88 -1.77
CA ALA A 336 15.34 40.57 -2.02
C ALA A 336 14.21 40.13 -1.07
N LYS A 337 14.14 38.85 -0.70
CA LYS A 337 13.13 38.35 0.24
C LYS A 337 13.49 38.65 1.71
N GLY A 338 14.77 38.80 2.05
CA GLY A 338 15.22 39.13 3.40
C GLY A 338 14.72 38.13 4.45
N ASN A 339 14.10 38.63 5.52
CA ASN A 339 13.61 37.81 6.64
C ASN A 339 12.15 37.33 6.47
N THR A 340 11.52 37.61 5.33
CA THR A 340 10.12 37.20 5.08
C THR A 340 9.95 35.69 4.91
N ILE A 341 11.03 35.00 4.56
CA ILE A 341 11.08 33.57 4.31
C ILE A 341 12.17 32.92 5.17
N THR A 342 11.87 31.79 5.80
CA THR A 342 12.88 31.00 6.50
C THR A 342 13.55 30.04 5.52
N VAL A 343 14.77 30.37 5.12
CA VAL A 343 15.58 29.51 4.25
C VAL A 343 16.69 28.83 5.05
N ARG A 344 16.86 27.52 4.90
CA ARG A 344 17.90 26.75 5.60
C ARG A 344 18.56 25.74 4.67
N GLY A 345 19.89 25.72 4.65
CA GLY A 345 20.68 24.64 4.03
C GLY A 345 21.46 24.98 2.76
N PHE A 346 21.45 26.23 2.30
CA PHE A 346 22.31 26.68 1.20
C PHE A 346 23.75 26.91 1.68
N ILE A 347 24.45 25.82 1.96
CA ILE A 347 25.87 25.80 2.28
C ILE A 347 26.61 25.27 1.05
N CYS A 348 27.58 26.03 0.56
CA CYS A 348 28.33 25.73 -0.64
C CYS A 348 29.30 24.56 -0.40
N LEU A 349 29.27 23.56 -1.28
CA LEU A 349 30.23 22.45 -1.24
C LEU A 349 31.34 22.62 -2.28
N THR A 350 30.99 23.19 -3.44
CA THR A 350 31.93 23.46 -4.54
C THR A 350 31.67 24.86 -5.11
N PRO A 351 32.66 25.51 -5.76
CA PRO A 351 34.09 25.17 -5.82
C PRO A 351 34.80 25.33 -4.46
N GLU A 352 35.98 24.73 -4.28
CA GLU A 352 36.72 24.70 -3.00
C GLU A 352 36.94 26.09 -2.37
N ARG A 353 37.04 27.14 -3.19
CA ARG A 353 37.23 28.54 -2.74
C ARG A 353 36.11 29.06 -1.83
N VAL A 354 34.90 28.54 -1.97
CA VAL A 354 33.70 28.99 -1.22
C VAL A 354 33.09 27.85 -0.41
N ARG A 355 33.84 26.76 -0.20
CA ARG A 355 33.35 25.59 0.53
C ARG A 355 33.00 25.96 1.97
N ASP A 356 31.89 25.40 2.47
CA ASP A 356 31.32 25.59 3.79
C ASP A 356 30.83 27.02 4.10
N MET A 357 30.84 27.91 3.10
CA MET A 357 30.25 29.24 3.20
C MET A 357 28.74 29.18 2.89
N ALA A 358 27.94 30.00 3.58
CA ALA A 358 26.53 30.13 3.25
C ALA A 358 26.38 30.99 1.99
N LEU A 359 25.45 30.63 1.10
CA LEU A 359 25.23 31.38 -0.14
C LEU A 359 24.93 32.87 0.11
N ARG A 360 24.23 33.19 1.21
CA ARG A 360 23.90 34.57 1.60
C ARG A 360 25.13 35.44 1.92
N ASP A 361 26.27 34.83 2.23
CA ASP A 361 27.48 35.54 2.63
C ASP A 361 28.46 35.75 1.45
N LEU A 362 28.10 35.32 0.24
CA LEU A 362 28.97 35.33 -0.95
C LEU A 362 28.82 36.57 -1.84
N THR A 363 28.69 37.77 -1.27
CA THR A 363 28.44 39.00 -2.04
C THR A 363 29.54 39.26 -3.08
N ASN A 364 30.81 39.36 -2.66
CA ASN A 364 31.93 39.70 -3.56
C ASN A 364 32.12 38.66 -4.68
N GLN A 365 32.00 37.37 -4.36
CA GLN A 365 32.21 36.28 -5.32
C GLN A 365 31.06 36.19 -6.34
N MET A 366 29.85 36.58 -5.94
CA MET A 366 28.71 36.65 -6.86
C MET A 366 28.73 37.91 -7.73
N ASP A 367 29.36 39.00 -7.27
CA ASP A 367 29.57 40.23 -8.05
C ASP A 367 30.59 40.04 -9.18
N GLU A 368 31.65 39.24 -8.95
CA GLU A 368 32.64 38.89 -9.98
C GLU A 368 32.00 38.21 -11.21
N CYS A 369 30.85 37.55 -11.04
CA CYS A 369 30.12 36.94 -12.15
C CYS A 369 29.53 37.96 -13.14
N GLU A 370 29.25 39.20 -12.73
CA GLU A 370 28.79 40.25 -13.65
C GLU A 370 29.92 40.73 -14.58
N LEU A 371 31.12 40.86 -14.03
CA LEU A 371 32.30 41.32 -14.78
C LEU A 371 32.69 40.31 -15.88
N ALA A 372 32.54 39.02 -15.62
CA ALA A 372 32.79 37.98 -16.61
C ALA A 372 31.73 37.94 -17.74
N ALA A 373 30.47 38.27 -17.44
CA ALA A 373 29.41 38.33 -18.45
C ALA A 373 29.50 39.58 -19.34
N ALA A 374 30.00 40.69 -18.80
CA ALA A 374 30.19 41.94 -19.54
C ALA A 374 31.49 41.97 -20.38
N GLY A 375 32.53 41.22 -20.01
CA GLY A 375 33.85 41.23 -20.66
C GLY A 375 33.99 40.39 -21.95
N GLY A 376 32.94 39.69 -22.39
CA GLY A 376 32.98 38.79 -23.56
C GLY A 376 32.73 39.44 -24.93
N GLY A 377 32.56 40.76 -24.99
CA GLY A 377 32.24 41.49 -26.23
C GLY A 377 33.02 42.80 -26.35
N GLY A 378 34.09 42.79 -27.16
CA GLY A 378 34.62 43.98 -27.81
C GLY A 378 35.73 44.74 -27.09
N VAL A 379 36.98 44.42 -27.42
CA VAL A 379 38.05 45.42 -27.52
C VAL A 379 38.76 45.23 -28.86
N GLY A 380 38.14 45.77 -29.90
CA GLY A 380 38.70 45.92 -31.24
C GLY A 380 38.39 47.33 -31.72
N ALA A 381 38.98 48.32 -31.06
CA ALA A 381 38.87 49.73 -31.45
C ALA A 381 39.75 49.97 -32.70
N GLY A 382 39.17 49.72 -33.87
CA GLY A 382 39.68 50.13 -35.17
C GLY A 382 38.94 51.38 -35.66
N VAL A 383 39.66 52.50 -35.70
CA VAL A 383 39.22 53.80 -36.21
C VAL A 383 38.84 53.70 -37.70
N GLY A 384 37.66 54.17 -38.08
CA GLY A 384 37.21 54.20 -39.49
C GLY A 384 35.91 54.98 -39.69
N VAL A 385 36.04 56.26 -40.02
CA VAL A 385 35.00 57.24 -40.28
C VAL A 385 34.32 56.97 -41.64
N GLY A 386 32.98 57.09 -41.72
CA GLY A 386 32.30 57.50 -42.95
C GLY A 386 30.97 56.83 -43.31
N GLY A 387 29.87 57.60 -43.19
CA GLY A 387 28.94 57.80 -44.32
C GLY A 387 27.62 57.01 -44.40
N ASN A 388 26.51 57.72 -44.15
CA ASN A 388 25.18 57.68 -44.79
C ASN A 388 24.36 56.36 -44.82
N ARG A 389 23.20 56.29 -44.15
CA ARG A 389 21.84 56.87 -44.43
C ARG A 389 20.93 55.99 -45.31
N MET A 390 19.82 55.59 -44.66
CA MET A 390 18.42 55.52 -45.13
C MET A 390 17.90 54.32 -45.96
N SER A 391 17.06 53.55 -45.25
CA SER A 391 15.63 53.24 -45.55
C SER A 391 15.24 52.26 -46.66
N GLY A 392 14.52 51.20 -46.25
CA GLY A 392 13.47 50.58 -47.06
C GLY A 392 13.24 49.09 -46.78
N GLY A 393 12.01 48.71 -46.42
CA GLY A 393 11.46 47.38 -46.72
C GLY A 393 11.12 46.49 -45.51
N ALA A 394 9.83 46.32 -45.25
CA ALA A 394 9.23 45.44 -44.26
C ALA A 394 9.26 43.96 -44.68
N VAL A 395 9.48 43.04 -43.72
CA VAL A 395 8.99 41.64 -43.80
C VAL A 395 8.67 41.16 -42.38
N SER A 396 7.41 40.79 -42.13
CA SER A 396 7.00 39.97 -41.01
C SER A 396 7.38 38.52 -41.28
N THR A 397 8.23 37.94 -40.43
CA THR A 397 8.40 36.49 -40.33
C THR A 397 8.42 36.10 -38.87
N THR A 398 7.40 35.34 -38.47
CA THR A 398 7.40 34.44 -37.33
C THR A 398 8.63 33.54 -37.41
N LEU A 399 9.61 33.71 -36.51
CA LEU A 399 10.70 32.77 -36.31
C LEU A 399 10.62 32.17 -34.90
N SER A 400 10.42 30.86 -34.88
CA SER A 400 10.73 29.93 -33.81
C SER A 400 12.15 30.14 -33.24
N PRO A 401 12.36 30.03 -31.91
CA PRO A 401 13.70 30.04 -31.36
C PRO A 401 14.44 28.73 -31.72
N PRO A 402 15.77 28.80 -31.89
CA PRO A 402 16.55 27.73 -32.48
C PRO A 402 16.77 26.58 -31.49
N GLN A 403 16.70 25.35 -32.01
CA GLN A 403 17.23 24.16 -31.36
C GLN A 403 18.75 24.31 -31.23
N GLY A 404 19.20 24.75 -30.06
CA GLY A 404 20.60 24.85 -29.70
C GLY A 404 21.08 23.62 -28.94
N SER A 405 21.67 22.67 -29.68
CA SER A 405 22.84 21.88 -29.28
C SER A 405 22.90 21.40 -27.81
N LEU A 406 22.25 20.26 -27.54
CA LEU A 406 22.65 19.41 -26.41
C LEU A 406 24.05 18.86 -26.69
N PHE A 407 25.01 19.27 -25.86
CA PHE A 407 26.29 18.59 -25.72
C PHE A 407 26.03 17.14 -25.31
N THR A 408 25.99 16.24 -26.28
CA THR A 408 26.12 14.80 -26.03
C THR A 408 27.57 14.53 -25.66
N LEU A 409 27.89 14.59 -24.37
CA LEU A 409 29.07 13.91 -23.85
C LEU A 409 28.83 12.40 -24.03
N ARG A 410 29.25 11.87 -25.19
CA ARG A 410 29.48 10.44 -25.39
C ARG A 410 30.56 10.01 -24.39
N SER A 411 30.14 9.55 -23.21
CA SER A 411 31.02 8.75 -22.37
C SER A 411 31.19 7.40 -23.07
N LYS A 412 32.41 7.22 -23.58
CA LYS A 412 32.92 5.98 -24.16
C LYS A 412 32.92 4.94 -23.02
N ARG A 413 31.87 4.11 -22.95
CA ARG A 413 31.80 3.00 -21.98
C ARG A 413 32.97 2.05 -22.25
N PRO A 414 33.84 1.77 -21.27
CA PRO A 414 34.76 0.65 -21.36
C PRO A 414 33.92 -0.62 -21.45
N GLY A 415 34.15 -1.42 -22.49
CA GLY A 415 33.52 -2.73 -22.63
C GLY A 415 33.95 -3.63 -21.48
N LEU A 416 33.06 -3.84 -20.51
CA LEU A 416 33.09 -5.03 -19.68
C LEU A 416 32.33 -6.10 -20.45
N GLY A 417 33.08 -6.99 -21.12
CA GLY A 417 32.53 -8.25 -21.60
C GLY A 417 32.08 -9.04 -20.38
N LEU A 418 30.77 -9.27 -20.26
CA LEU A 418 30.29 -10.35 -19.42
C LEU A 418 30.59 -11.67 -20.12
N PRO A 419 30.96 -12.72 -19.36
CA PRO A 419 31.38 -13.98 -19.94
C PRO A 419 30.22 -14.60 -20.73
N ASP A 420 30.54 -14.99 -21.95
CA ASP A 420 29.78 -15.96 -22.71
C ASP A 420 29.47 -17.20 -21.87
N SER A 421 28.25 -17.71 -22.05
CA SER A 421 27.89 -19.13 -21.95
C SER A 421 27.82 -19.79 -20.56
N GLY A 422 26.62 -20.24 -20.19
CA GLY A 422 26.47 -21.43 -19.34
C GLY A 422 25.93 -21.21 -17.92
N LEU A 423 24.77 -20.60 -17.77
CA LEU A 423 23.88 -20.88 -16.64
C LEU A 423 22.53 -21.32 -17.21
N ASP A 424 22.49 -22.59 -17.60
CA ASP A 424 21.26 -23.33 -17.84
C ASP A 424 20.44 -23.31 -16.55
N TYR A 425 19.55 -22.33 -16.42
CA TYR A 425 18.31 -22.61 -15.72
C TYR A 425 17.61 -23.64 -16.58
N THR A 426 17.52 -24.87 -16.09
CA THR A 426 16.83 -25.97 -16.77
C THR A 426 15.36 -25.60 -16.95
N LEU A 427 15.10 -24.83 -18.00
CA LEU A 427 13.82 -24.61 -18.65
C LEU A 427 13.46 -25.88 -19.42
N SER A 428 13.33 -26.98 -18.68
CA SER A 428 12.72 -28.19 -19.19
C SER A 428 11.26 -28.17 -18.77
N SER A 429 10.43 -27.69 -19.69
CA SER A 429 9.16 -28.36 -19.97
C SER A 429 9.42 -29.89 -19.96
N SER A 430 8.58 -30.66 -19.28
CA SER A 430 8.73 -32.10 -19.05
C SER A 430 9.84 -32.49 -18.05
N GLY A 431 9.43 -32.70 -16.79
CA GLY A 431 10.24 -33.30 -15.72
C GLY A 431 9.34 -33.92 -14.66
N VAL A 432 9.18 -35.23 -14.74
CA VAL A 432 8.37 -36.12 -13.87
C VAL A 432 8.71 -35.87 -12.40
N GLY A 433 7.75 -35.44 -11.58
CA GLY A 433 7.90 -35.41 -10.11
C GLY A 433 7.41 -34.17 -9.35
N LYS A 434 6.94 -33.10 -10.01
CA LYS A 434 6.40 -31.90 -9.32
C LYS A 434 4.87 -31.93 -9.26
N ASN A 435 4.31 -31.70 -8.06
CA ASN A 435 2.86 -31.67 -7.79
C ASN A 435 2.08 -30.55 -8.51
N LEU A 436 2.76 -29.65 -9.22
CA LEU A 436 2.20 -28.51 -9.94
C LEU A 436 2.85 -28.42 -11.33
N ALA A 437 2.05 -28.40 -12.40
CA ALA A 437 2.50 -28.14 -13.77
C ALA A 437 1.83 -26.87 -14.31
N LEU A 438 2.62 -25.95 -14.85
CA LEU A 438 2.20 -24.63 -15.35
C LEU A 438 2.34 -24.59 -16.89
N ASN A 439 1.29 -24.18 -17.60
CA ASN A 439 1.28 -24.01 -19.05
C ASN A 439 0.81 -22.59 -19.41
N VAL A 440 1.56 -21.90 -20.25
CA VAL A 440 1.39 -20.48 -20.57
C VAL A 440 1.32 -20.33 -22.09
N LYS A 441 0.21 -19.79 -22.60
CA LYS A 441 -0.02 -19.57 -24.03
C LYS A 441 -0.34 -18.10 -24.30
N PRO A 442 0.46 -17.37 -25.11
CA PRO A 442 0.08 -16.03 -25.55
C PRO A 442 -1.18 -16.10 -26.42
N LEU A 443 -2.15 -15.22 -26.17
CA LEU A 443 -3.41 -15.15 -26.94
C LEU A 443 -3.44 -13.94 -27.88
N SER A 444 -2.85 -12.83 -27.47
CA SER A 444 -2.80 -11.57 -28.23
C SER A 444 -1.54 -10.78 -27.86
N HIS A 445 -1.38 -9.59 -28.43
CA HIS A 445 -0.29 -8.66 -28.14
C HIS A 445 -0.34 -8.12 -26.70
N ASP A 446 -1.46 -8.28 -25.99
CA ASP A 446 -1.69 -7.76 -24.64
C ASP A 446 -2.23 -8.81 -23.64
N SER A 447 -2.41 -10.07 -24.06
CA SER A 447 -2.99 -11.11 -23.20
C SER A 447 -2.30 -12.47 -23.28
N ILE A 448 -2.22 -13.14 -22.14
CA ILE A 448 -1.59 -14.46 -21.98
C ILE A 448 -2.50 -15.34 -21.13
N ARG A 449 -2.83 -16.52 -21.64
CA ARG A 449 -3.57 -17.55 -20.93
C ARG A 449 -2.62 -18.41 -20.10
N VAL A 450 -2.83 -18.44 -18.80
CA VAL A 450 -2.09 -19.28 -17.84
C VAL A 450 -3.01 -20.41 -17.38
N THR A 451 -2.58 -21.66 -17.51
CA THR A 451 -3.31 -22.86 -17.08
C THR A 451 -2.39 -23.74 -16.24
N TRP A 452 -2.94 -24.44 -15.25
CA TRP A 452 -2.13 -25.33 -14.41
C TRP A 452 -2.89 -26.56 -13.95
N SER A 453 -2.16 -27.64 -13.69
CA SER A 453 -2.68 -28.86 -13.08
C SER A 453 -1.94 -29.15 -11.78
N VAL A 454 -2.68 -29.50 -10.72
CA VAL A 454 -2.12 -29.77 -9.39
C VAL A 454 -2.58 -31.13 -8.90
N ALA A 455 -1.66 -31.93 -8.37
CA ALA A 455 -1.95 -33.25 -7.81
C ALA A 455 -2.58 -33.17 -6.41
N GLN A 456 -2.29 -32.12 -5.64
CA GLN A 456 -2.76 -31.90 -4.27
C GLN A 456 -3.61 -30.63 -4.18
N THR A 457 -4.67 -30.65 -3.38
CA THR A 457 -5.56 -29.49 -3.18
C THR A 457 -4.86 -28.43 -2.31
N SER A 458 -4.57 -27.27 -2.90
CA SER A 458 -4.18 -26.06 -2.17
C SER A 458 -5.40 -25.14 -2.02
N SER A 459 -5.48 -24.38 -0.93
CA SER A 459 -6.60 -23.44 -0.72
C SER A 459 -6.50 -22.23 -1.65
N SER A 460 -5.27 -21.85 -2.02
CA SER A 460 -4.99 -20.78 -2.97
C SER A 460 -3.63 -20.98 -3.65
N PHE A 461 -3.41 -20.28 -4.75
CA PHE A 461 -2.16 -20.22 -5.50
C PHE A 461 -1.70 -18.77 -5.59
N ARG A 462 -0.43 -18.49 -5.36
CA ARG A 462 0.18 -17.19 -5.67
C ARG A 462 0.74 -17.22 -7.09
N LEU A 463 0.16 -16.45 -7.99
CA LEU A 463 0.61 -16.26 -9.37
C LEU A 463 1.37 -14.93 -9.45
N SER A 464 2.62 -14.95 -9.90
CA SER A 464 3.44 -13.75 -10.11
C SER A 464 3.98 -13.69 -11.52
N TRP A 465 4.13 -12.48 -12.07
CA TRP A 465 4.75 -12.29 -13.37
C TRP A 465 5.67 -11.08 -13.38
N LEU A 466 6.77 -11.20 -14.11
CA LEU A 466 7.82 -10.20 -14.23
C LEU A 466 8.09 -9.94 -15.70
N ARG A 467 8.02 -8.67 -16.11
CA ARG A 467 8.49 -8.25 -17.43
C ARG A 467 10.02 -8.15 -17.42
N LEU A 468 10.67 -8.83 -18.35
CA LEU A 468 12.10 -8.71 -18.57
C LEU A 468 12.37 -7.47 -19.43
N GLY A 469 12.98 -6.44 -18.83
CA GLY A 469 13.42 -5.25 -19.55
C GLY A 469 14.84 -5.42 -20.11
N THR A 470 15.19 -4.60 -21.11
CA THR A 470 16.56 -4.47 -21.65
C THR A 470 17.50 -3.63 -20.77
N SER A 471 16.98 -3.10 -19.64
CA SER A 471 17.71 -2.27 -18.69
C SER A 471 18.08 -3.06 -17.44
N SER A 472 19.21 -2.71 -16.82
CA SER A 472 19.78 -3.34 -15.60
C SER A 472 18.89 -3.22 -14.36
N ALA A 473 17.75 -2.55 -14.45
CA ALA A 473 16.75 -2.50 -13.39
C ALA A 473 15.77 -3.66 -13.58
N MET A 474 15.75 -4.61 -12.62
CA MET A 474 14.72 -5.65 -12.57
C MET A 474 13.33 -5.01 -12.67
N GLY A 475 12.49 -5.53 -13.57
CA GLY A 475 11.11 -5.10 -13.73
C GLY A 475 10.30 -5.22 -12.43
N SER A 476 9.18 -4.52 -12.32
CA SER A 476 8.25 -4.73 -11.21
C SER A 476 7.63 -6.14 -11.31
N ILE A 477 7.71 -6.90 -10.23
CA ILE A 477 6.97 -8.16 -10.08
C ILE A 477 5.52 -7.79 -9.76
N THR A 478 4.60 -8.23 -10.59
CA THR A 478 3.15 -8.15 -10.34
C THR A 478 2.69 -9.51 -9.82
N GLU A 479 1.89 -9.52 -8.75
CA GLU A 479 1.42 -10.75 -8.11
C GLU A 479 -0.12 -10.75 -8.04
N THR A 480 -0.74 -11.92 -7.99
CA THR A 480 -2.17 -12.12 -7.73
C THR A 480 -2.40 -13.45 -7.00
N LEU A 481 -3.47 -13.54 -6.20
CA LEU A 481 -3.87 -14.76 -5.48
C LEU A 481 -5.04 -15.38 -6.23
N VAL A 482 -4.86 -16.61 -6.68
CA VAL A 482 -5.90 -17.38 -7.36
C VAL A 482 -6.49 -18.38 -6.38
N ARG A 483 -7.83 -18.45 -6.29
CA ARG A 483 -8.51 -19.47 -5.48
C ARG A 483 -8.14 -20.88 -5.93
N GLY A 484 -8.04 -21.80 -4.97
CA GLY A 484 -7.61 -23.19 -5.18
C GLY A 484 -8.49 -24.02 -6.13
N ASP A 485 -9.71 -23.57 -6.42
CA ASP A 485 -10.68 -24.20 -7.33
C ASP A 485 -10.41 -23.89 -8.81
N ARG A 486 -9.73 -22.78 -9.12
CA ARG A 486 -9.44 -22.40 -10.50
C ARG A 486 -8.27 -23.22 -11.08
N ARG A 487 -8.29 -23.40 -12.40
CA ARG A 487 -7.23 -24.07 -13.18
C ARG A 487 -6.71 -23.23 -14.35
N GLU A 488 -7.29 -22.04 -14.51
CA GLU A 488 -6.91 -21.07 -15.54
C GLU A 488 -7.00 -19.64 -15.00
N TYR A 489 -6.15 -18.78 -15.54
CA TYR A 489 -6.11 -17.34 -15.27
C TYR A 489 -5.68 -16.61 -16.55
N LEU A 490 -6.38 -15.53 -16.91
CA LEU A 490 -6.08 -14.72 -18.07
C LEU A 490 -5.35 -13.46 -17.64
N LEU A 491 -4.07 -13.34 -17.98
CA LEU A 491 -3.32 -12.09 -17.84
C LEU A 491 -3.73 -11.15 -18.98
N THR A 492 -4.10 -9.92 -18.67
CA THR A 492 -4.50 -8.88 -19.63
C THR A 492 -3.71 -7.60 -19.39
N SER A 493 -3.80 -6.62 -20.29
CA SER A 493 -3.09 -5.34 -20.20
C SER A 493 -1.56 -5.48 -20.13
N LEU A 494 -1.01 -6.51 -20.78
CA LEU A 494 0.43 -6.71 -20.89
C LEU A 494 1.00 -5.82 -22.01
N GLN A 495 2.29 -5.50 -21.92
CA GLN A 495 2.94 -4.69 -22.93
C GLN A 495 3.25 -5.55 -24.16
N PRO A 496 2.97 -5.06 -25.37
CA PRO A 496 3.28 -5.80 -26.60
C PRO A 496 4.77 -6.05 -26.79
N ALA A 497 5.11 -7.09 -27.56
CA ALA A 497 6.48 -7.49 -27.89
C ALA A 497 7.43 -7.53 -26.67
N SER A 498 6.97 -8.08 -25.53
CA SER A 498 7.71 -8.11 -24.27
C SER A 498 7.81 -9.53 -23.70
N SER A 499 9.00 -9.93 -23.24
CA SER A 499 9.20 -11.22 -22.57
C SER A 499 8.76 -11.15 -21.11
N TYR A 500 8.01 -12.15 -20.66
CA TYR A 500 7.53 -12.30 -19.29
C TYR A 500 8.00 -13.63 -18.68
N ILE A 501 8.37 -13.61 -17.39
CA ILE A 501 8.49 -14.81 -16.55
C ILE A 501 7.24 -14.86 -15.67
N ILE A 502 6.49 -15.96 -15.73
CA ILE A 502 5.29 -16.20 -14.92
C ILE A 502 5.59 -17.35 -13.98
N CYS A 503 5.40 -17.16 -12.68
CA CYS A 503 5.65 -18.14 -11.62
C CYS A 503 4.37 -18.41 -10.82
N MET A 504 4.20 -19.65 -10.35
CA MET A 504 3.10 -20.04 -9.48
C MET A 504 3.62 -20.82 -8.27
N VAL A 505 3.09 -20.49 -7.08
CA VAL A 505 3.38 -21.18 -5.80
C VAL A 505 2.06 -21.64 -5.17
N PRO A 506 1.91 -22.92 -4.78
CA PRO A 506 0.77 -23.37 -4.00
C PRO A 506 0.87 -22.84 -2.56
N LEU A 507 -0.23 -22.30 -2.03
CA LEU A 507 -0.33 -21.89 -0.63
C LEU A 507 -1.17 -22.93 0.12
N VAL A 508 -0.57 -23.58 1.13
CA VAL A 508 -1.26 -24.57 1.97
C VAL A 508 -1.84 -23.86 3.19
N SER A 509 -3.15 -23.99 3.43
CA SER A 509 -3.77 -23.53 4.68
C SER A 509 -3.31 -24.42 5.83
N ASN A 510 -2.39 -23.94 6.65
CA ASN A 510 -1.94 -24.68 7.83
C ASN A 510 -2.99 -24.55 8.95
N SER A 511 -4.06 -25.36 8.91
CA SER A 511 -5.01 -25.49 10.01
C SER A 511 -4.42 -26.41 11.10
N GLY A 512 -3.99 -25.80 12.21
CA GLY A 512 -3.96 -26.38 13.56
C GLY A 512 -3.57 -27.86 13.74
N SER A 513 -2.27 -28.11 13.93
CA SER A 513 -1.79 -29.20 14.82
C SER A 513 -0.35 -28.92 15.26
N ARG A 514 -0.22 -28.16 16.36
CA ARG A 514 1.01 -28.09 17.15
C ARG A 514 1.01 -29.32 18.07
N SER A 515 1.66 -30.40 17.65
CA SER A 515 2.18 -31.40 18.60
C SER A 515 3.37 -32.16 18.02
N GLY A 516 4.55 -31.84 18.52
CA GLY A 516 5.59 -32.84 18.80
C GLY A 516 6.56 -33.20 17.67
N LEU A 517 7.83 -32.93 17.96
CA LEU A 517 9.07 -33.49 17.40
C LEU A 517 9.70 -32.80 16.18
N PRO A 518 10.93 -32.27 16.31
CA PRO A 518 11.74 -31.82 15.19
C PRO A 518 12.53 -33.00 14.62
N GLY A 519 12.43 -33.26 13.33
CA GLY A 519 13.27 -34.24 12.65
C GLY A 519 12.52 -34.99 11.56
N GLY A 520 12.80 -34.66 10.31
CA GLY A 520 12.26 -35.33 9.14
C GLY A 520 12.17 -34.37 7.97
N ASP A 521 13.07 -34.54 7.00
CA ASP A 521 13.25 -33.72 5.82
C ASP A 521 11.94 -33.56 5.03
N ALA A 522 11.30 -32.39 5.14
CA ALA A 522 10.17 -32.00 4.31
C ALA A 522 10.61 -30.97 3.26
N GLU A 523 11.54 -31.37 2.38
CA GLU A 523 11.72 -30.73 1.07
C GLU A 523 10.48 -31.02 0.21
N SER A 524 9.36 -30.30 0.36
CA SER A 524 8.29 -30.33 -0.67
C SER A 524 7.10 -29.43 -0.34
N ASN A 525 7.07 -28.23 -0.95
CA ASN A 525 5.92 -27.68 -1.70
C ASN A 525 6.03 -26.17 -1.96
N ASP A 526 7.02 -25.47 -1.39
CA ASP A 526 7.17 -24.00 -1.56
C ASP A 526 7.99 -23.56 -2.81
N VAL A 527 8.43 -24.51 -3.64
CA VAL A 527 9.25 -24.18 -4.83
C VAL A 527 8.37 -23.60 -5.93
N PRO A 528 8.60 -22.34 -6.39
CA PRO A 528 7.83 -21.76 -7.47
C PRO A 528 8.03 -22.53 -8.77
N VAL A 529 6.94 -22.81 -9.48
CA VAL A 529 6.96 -23.33 -10.85
C VAL A 529 6.85 -22.15 -11.79
N CYS A 530 7.88 -21.92 -12.61
CA CYS A 530 7.95 -20.78 -13.51
C CYS A 530 7.99 -21.20 -14.99
N ALA A 531 7.40 -20.37 -15.85
CA ALA A 531 7.44 -20.50 -17.31
C ALA A 531 7.73 -19.13 -17.95
N ARG A 532 8.48 -19.13 -19.06
CA ARG A 532 8.77 -17.92 -19.84
C ARG A 532 7.90 -17.88 -21.10
N THR A 533 7.43 -16.71 -21.47
CA THR A 533 6.56 -16.47 -22.64
C THR A 533 6.80 -15.06 -23.20
N GLU A 534 6.35 -14.80 -24.42
CA GLU A 534 6.49 -13.51 -25.10
C GLU A 534 5.15 -13.09 -25.69
N THR A 535 4.77 -11.82 -25.53
CA THR A 535 3.57 -11.24 -26.17
C THR A 535 3.83 -10.97 -27.65
N SER A 536 2.82 -11.16 -28.51
CA SER A 536 2.98 -10.93 -29.95
C SER A 536 3.19 -9.45 -30.28
N ASP A 537 3.78 -9.19 -31.45
CA ASP A 537 3.92 -7.84 -32.01
C ASP A 537 2.55 -7.36 -32.55
N PRO A 538 2.10 -6.13 -32.25
CA PRO A 538 0.84 -5.59 -32.77
C PRO A 538 0.79 -5.49 -34.31
N ASN A 539 1.91 -5.66 -35.01
CA ASN A 539 1.99 -5.55 -36.47
C ASN A 539 1.99 -6.89 -37.25
N GLN A 540 1.70 -8.02 -36.61
CA GLN A 540 1.63 -9.31 -37.31
C GLN A 540 0.17 -9.71 -37.56
N PRO A 541 -0.27 -9.86 -38.83
CA PRO A 541 -1.61 -10.36 -39.12
C PRO A 541 -1.70 -11.84 -38.68
N ASP A 542 -2.83 -12.19 -38.05
CA ASP A 542 -3.17 -13.58 -37.74
C ASP A 542 -3.25 -14.38 -39.05
N ASP A 543 -2.26 -15.22 -39.33
CA ASP A 543 -2.32 -16.20 -40.41
C ASP A 543 -3.32 -17.31 -40.01
N GLU A 544 -4.56 -17.15 -40.47
CA GLU A 544 -5.52 -18.23 -40.66
C GLU A 544 -5.00 -19.20 -41.73
N GLN A 545 -4.75 -20.46 -41.33
CA GLN A 545 -4.98 -21.64 -42.17
C GLN A 545 -6.12 -22.38 -41.48
N GLY A 546 -7.33 -22.52 -42.03
CA GLY A 546 -7.69 -22.69 -43.43
C GLY A 546 -8.29 -24.08 -43.53
N GLU A 547 -9.62 -24.20 -43.42
CA GLU A 547 -10.41 -25.28 -44.01
C GLU A 547 -11.91 -24.92 -44.01
N THR A 548 -12.34 -24.43 -45.18
CA THR A 548 -13.61 -24.73 -45.90
C THR A 548 -14.95 -24.53 -45.18
N GLU A 549 -15.67 -23.45 -45.50
CA GLU A 549 -16.75 -23.38 -46.51
C GLU A 549 -18.13 -23.88 -46.01
N GLY A 550 -19.12 -22.98 -46.00
CA GLY A 550 -20.52 -23.33 -45.73
C GLY A 550 -21.35 -22.10 -45.42
N SER A 551 -22.05 -21.60 -46.44
CA SER A 551 -22.78 -20.35 -46.51
C SER A 551 -24.12 -20.31 -45.73
N ASP A 552 -24.62 -19.07 -45.63
CA ASP A 552 -26.02 -18.66 -45.62
C ASP A 552 -26.80 -18.52 -44.29
N GLN A 553 -27.02 -17.24 -43.95
CA GLN A 553 -28.33 -16.59 -43.73
C GLN A 553 -29.28 -17.06 -42.62
N MET A 554 -30.05 -16.07 -42.15
CA MET A 554 -31.31 -16.17 -41.38
C MET A 554 -31.16 -16.41 -39.88
N THR A 555 -31.29 -15.35 -39.07
CA THR A 555 -32.52 -14.89 -38.38
C THR A 555 -33.02 -15.81 -37.27
N SER A 556 -33.30 -15.17 -36.13
CA SER A 556 -34.22 -15.56 -35.04
C SER A 556 -33.85 -16.78 -34.18
N LEU A 557 -33.71 -16.48 -32.88
CA LEU A 557 -33.83 -17.33 -31.69
C LEU A 557 -34.51 -18.71 -31.92
N PRO A 558 -34.13 -19.72 -31.12
CA PRO A 558 -35.08 -20.01 -30.05
C PRO A 558 -34.41 -20.30 -28.71
N LEU A 559 -35.05 -19.72 -27.70
CA LEU A 559 -35.03 -20.02 -26.27
C LEU A 559 -35.07 -21.53 -25.90
N ALA A 560 -35.19 -22.44 -26.87
CA ALA A 560 -35.30 -23.88 -26.69
C ALA A 560 -33.97 -24.59 -26.35
N GLY A 561 -32.82 -24.05 -26.79
CA GLY A 561 -31.51 -24.66 -26.50
C GLY A 561 -31.09 -24.58 -25.03
N ILE A 562 -31.49 -23.49 -24.36
CA ILE A 562 -31.18 -23.25 -22.94
C ILE A 562 -32.07 -24.13 -22.04
N ILE A 563 -33.32 -24.39 -22.45
CA ILE A 563 -34.23 -25.30 -21.74
C ILE A 563 -33.79 -26.77 -21.92
N GLY A 564 -33.32 -27.14 -23.12
CA GLY A 564 -32.75 -28.47 -23.38
C GLY A 564 -31.51 -28.77 -22.53
N GLY A 565 -30.57 -27.81 -22.42
CA GLY A 565 -29.38 -27.96 -21.59
C GLY A 565 -29.70 -28.07 -20.09
N ALA A 566 -30.65 -27.29 -19.59
CA ALA A 566 -31.06 -27.35 -18.18
C ALA A 566 -31.72 -28.68 -17.81
N THR A 567 -32.57 -29.24 -18.68
CA THR A 567 -33.21 -30.55 -18.42
C THR A 567 -32.21 -31.71 -18.40
N ALA A 568 -31.18 -31.68 -19.26
CA ALA A 568 -30.10 -32.67 -19.25
C ALA A 568 -29.30 -32.64 -17.93
N ILE A 569 -28.95 -31.45 -17.42
CA ILE A 569 -28.20 -31.30 -16.17
C ILE A 569 -29.04 -31.78 -14.96
N VAL A 570 -30.33 -31.44 -14.92
CA VAL A 570 -31.23 -31.90 -13.83
C VAL A 570 -31.41 -33.42 -13.87
N SER A 571 -31.54 -34.02 -15.06
CA SER A 571 -31.65 -35.47 -15.19
C SER A 571 -30.35 -36.20 -14.77
N LEU A 572 -29.18 -35.65 -15.08
CA LEU A 572 -27.89 -36.21 -14.65
C LEU A 572 -27.72 -36.11 -13.13
N ALA A 573 -28.13 -34.99 -12.52
CA ALA A 573 -28.10 -34.81 -11.07
C ALA A 573 -29.03 -35.79 -10.33
N LEU A 574 -30.23 -36.07 -10.88
CA LEU A 574 -31.15 -37.06 -10.33
C LEU A 574 -30.58 -38.48 -10.41
N ILE A 575 -29.93 -38.86 -11.52
CA ILE A 575 -29.29 -40.17 -11.66
C ILE A 575 -28.17 -40.33 -10.62
N ILE A 576 -27.33 -39.31 -10.43
CA ILE A 576 -26.27 -39.34 -9.42
C ILE A 576 -26.86 -39.43 -8.01
N ALA A 577 -27.93 -38.70 -7.71
CA ALA A 577 -28.61 -38.77 -6.42
C ALA A 577 -29.20 -40.17 -6.14
N ILE A 578 -29.77 -40.84 -7.16
CA ILE A 578 -30.25 -42.22 -7.04
C ILE A 578 -29.09 -43.19 -6.76
N PHE A 579 -27.94 -43.03 -7.45
CA PHE A 579 -26.76 -43.86 -7.19
C PHE A 579 -26.17 -43.62 -5.79
N CYS A 580 -26.10 -42.38 -5.33
CA CYS A 580 -25.68 -42.07 -3.95
C CYS A 580 -26.65 -42.63 -2.92
N TRP A 581 -27.97 -42.58 -3.18
CA TRP A 581 -28.98 -43.15 -2.31
C TRP A 581 -28.90 -44.68 -2.24
N TYR A 582 -28.68 -45.35 -3.38
CA TYR A 582 -28.49 -46.81 -3.42
C TYR A 582 -27.18 -47.24 -2.73
N GLY A 583 -26.08 -46.50 -2.93
CA GLY A 583 -24.81 -46.75 -2.26
C GLY A 583 -24.90 -46.59 -0.74
N HIS A 584 -25.60 -45.55 -0.27
CA HIS A 584 -25.79 -45.33 1.16
C HIS A 584 -26.76 -46.32 1.82
N ARG A 585 -27.67 -46.92 1.05
CA ARG A 585 -28.60 -47.95 1.53
C ARG A 585 -28.02 -49.37 1.51
N ALA A 586 -26.99 -49.63 0.69
CA ALA A 586 -26.26 -50.91 0.65
C ALA A 586 -25.10 -51.02 1.65
N GLY A 587 -24.70 -49.91 2.30
CA GLY A 587 -23.55 -49.86 3.23
C GLY A 587 -23.84 -50.07 4.71
N ARG A 588 -25.03 -50.53 5.11
CA ARG A 588 -25.38 -50.72 6.55
C ARG A 588 -25.69 -52.18 6.89
N PHE A 589 -24.66 -53.01 6.96
CA PHE A 589 -24.69 -54.26 7.71
C PHE A 589 -23.32 -54.45 8.39
N THR A 590 -23.28 -54.10 9.68
CA THR A 590 -22.65 -54.81 10.80
C THR A 590 -22.26 -53.78 11.87
N SER A 591 -23.10 -53.68 12.90
CA SER A 591 -22.80 -53.01 14.16
C SER A 591 -23.32 -53.93 15.25
N ARG A 592 -22.49 -54.28 16.24
CA ARG A 592 -22.74 -54.06 17.68
C ARG A 592 -22.02 -55.04 18.62
N ASP A 593 -21.48 -54.39 19.66
CA ASP A 593 -21.44 -54.77 21.08
C ASP A 593 -20.36 -55.77 21.55
N HIS A 594 -19.45 -55.32 22.42
CA HIS A 594 -19.58 -55.55 23.87
C HIS A 594 -18.50 -54.81 24.70
N TYR A 595 -18.95 -54.20 25.80
CA TYR A 595 -18.20 -53.56 26.89
C TYR A 595 -17.50 -54.58 27.82
N SER A 596 -16.31 -54.26 28.36
CA SER A 596 -16.04 -54.23 29.83
C SER A 596 -14.56 -53.99 30.21
N HIS A 597 -14.36 -53.01 31.11
CA HIS A 597 -13.31 -52.80 32.11
C HIS A 597 -12.19 -53.84 32.33
N SER A 598 -10.92 -53.40 32.44
CA SER A 598 -10.24 -53.10 33.72
C SER A 598 -8.70 -53.10 33.63
N SER A 599 -8.12 -52.07 34.23
CA SER A 599 -6.86 -51.96 35.00
C SER A 599 -5.56 -52.70 34.62
N ALA A 600 -4.48 -51.92 34.73
CA ALA A 600 -3.24 -52.20 35.48
C ALA A 600 -1.94 -52.39 34.67
N ARG A 601 -1.19 -51.28 34.62
CA ARG A 601 0.18 -51.09 35.15
C ARG A 601 1.33 -52.03 34.73
N LYS A 602 2.46 -51.34 34.48
CA LYS A 602 3.89 -51.74 34.48
C LYS A 602 4.38 -52.35 33.17
N SER A 603 5.60 -52.14 32.68
CA SER A 603 6.78 -51.29 32.95
C SER A 603 7.97 -52.09 32.36
N LYS A 604 8.95 -51.36 31.81
CA LYS A 604 10.36 -51.73 31.56
C LYS A 604 10.78 -52.30 30.18
N ASN A 605 11.52 -51.42 29.50
CA ASN A 605 12.91 -51.52 29.04
C ASN A 605 13.32 -52.59 28.03
N TYR A 606 13.92 -52.12 26.93
CA TYR A 606 15.11 -52.74 26.32
C TYR A 606 15.97 -51.68 25.58
N ASP A 607 16.97 -51.19 26.31
CA ASP A 607 18.41 -51.03 26.04
C ASP A 607 19.03 -50.99 24.62
N ASP A 608 20.09 -50.17 24.58
CA ASP A 608 21.40 -50.27 23.90
C ASP A 608 21.62 -49.81 22.44
N TYR A 609 22.42 -48.74 22.28
CA TYR A 609 23.84 -48.71 21.83
C TYR A 609 24.28 -47.21 21.68
N ILE A 610 25.17 -46.64 22.52
CA ILE A 610 26.66 -46.61 22.45
C ILE A 610 27.15 -45.84 21.19
N GLU A 611 28.08 -44.87 21.19
CA GLU A 611 29.01 -44.23 22.15
C GLU A 611 29.85 -43.21 21.34
N SER A 612 30.57 -42.30 22.03
CA SER A 612 31.66 -41.40 21.58
C SER A 612 31.23 -39.96 21.28
N GLY A 613 31.76 -38.90 21.89
CA GLY A 613 32.85 -38.81 22.86
C GLY A 613 33.39 -37.37 22.98
N THR A 614 33.03 -36.71 24.08
CA THR A 614 33.86 -35.85 24.97
C THR A 614 34.57 -34.57 24.49
N LYS A 615 34.62 -33.63 25.47
CA LYS A 615 35.78 -32.86 26.00
C LYS A 615 35.65 -31.33 25.74
N LYS A 616 35.75 -30.38 26.69
CA LYS A 616 36.25 -30.34 28.09
C LYS A 616 35.91 -28.98 28.77
N ASP A 617 35.66 -29.04 30.09
CA ASP A 617 36.07 -28.15 31.21
C ASP A 617 35.83 -26.62 31.19
N ASN A 618 35.58 -25.89 32.29
CA ASN A 618 35.14 -26.11 33.69
C ASN A 618 35.14 -24.70 34.36
N THR A 619 34.45 -24.60 35.51
CA THR A 619 34.65 -23.65 36.64
C THR A 619 33.94 -22.29 36.63
N ILE A 620 33.35 -21.77 37.72
CA ILE A 620 32.90 -22.26 39.05
C ILE A 620 31.94 -21.17 39.60
N LEU A 621 30.87 -21.63 40.26
CA LEU A 621 30.01 -21.02 41.27
C LEU A 621 30.49 -19.74 41.99
N GLU A 622 29.58 -18.79 42.25
CA GLU A 622 29.06 -18.59 43.63
C GLU A 622 27.74 -17.78 43.67
N ILE A 623 26.99 -18.06 44.74
CA ILE A 623 25.59 -17.77 45.04
C ILE A 623 25.51 -16.60 46.03
N ARG A 624 24.44 -15.79 45.96
CA ARG A 624 23.53 -15.44 47.10
C ARG A 624 22.50 -14.36 46.71
N GLY A 625 21.21 -14.74 46.71
CA GLY A 625 20.05 -13.84 46.95
C GLY A 625 19.95 -13.45 48.44
N PRO A 626 18.84 -12.84 48.93
CA PRO A 626 17.44 -13.32 48.84
C PRO A 626 16.40 -12.20 48.51
N GLY A 627 15.18 -12.46 47.99
CA GLY A 627 13.96 -12.94 48.71
C GLY A 627 13.20 -11.76 49.34
N PHE A 628 11.87 -11.60 49.41
CA PHE A 628 10.64 -12.40 49.28
C PHE A 628 9.45 -11.40 49.15
N GLN A 629 8.47 -11.60 48.24
CA GLN A 629 7.15 -12.26 48.42
C GLN A 629 6.01 -11.37 48.98
N MET A 630 4.88 -11.33 48.25
CA MET A 630 3.63 -10.60 48.53
C MET A 630 2.60 -11.47 49.29
N THR A 631 1.75 -10.84 50.12
CA THR A 631 0.42 -11.33 50.57
C THR A 631 -0.51 -10.16 50.99
N PRO A 632 -1.87 -10.30 50.95
CA PRO A 632 -2.81 -9.17 50.77
C PRO A 632 -3.74 -8.81 51.97
N MET A 633 -4.34 -7.59 51.87
CA MET A 633 -5.56 -6.99 52.47
C MET A 633 -5.92 -7.10 53.97
N ALA A 634 -6.14 -5.95 54.64
CA ALA A 634 -7.46 -5.50 55.15
C ALA A 634 -7.41 -4.22 56.07
N THR A 635 -8.30 -3.26 55.73
CA THR A 635 -9.12 -2.39 56.61
C THR A 635 -8.56 -1.21 57.45
N ARG A 636 -9.16 -0.02 57.15
CA ARG A 636 -9.53 1.15 57.99
C ARG A 636 -8.57 2.36 58.14
N GLN A 637 -8.74 3.34 57.21
CA GLN A 637 -9.15 4.77 57.37
C GLN A 637 -8.73 5.63 58.61
N PRO A 638 -8.80 6.99 58.57
CA PRO A 638 -8.55 7.99 57.50
C PRO A 638 -7.79 9.28 58.01
N ILE A 639 -7.77 10.39 57.20
CA ILE A 639 -7.42 11.82 57.51
C ILE A 639 -5.92 12.17 57.27
N GLN A 640 -5.46 13.14 56.46
CA GLN A 640 -5.97 14.29 55.68
C GLN A 640 -4.90 14.74 54.63
N PRO A 641 -5.24 15.65 53.67
CA PRO A 641 -4.49 15.86 52.43
C PRO A 641 -3.45 16.99 52.50
N LYS A 642 -2.35 16.89 51.73
CA LYS A 642 -1.51 18.05 51.33
C LYS A 642 -0.91 17.85 49.93
N PRO A 643 -0.73 18.96 49.17
CA PRO A 643 -0.68 18.95 47.71
C PRO A 643 0.71 18.62 47.17
N VAL A 644 0.77 17.83 46.10
CA VAL A 644 2.01 17.53 45.37
C VAL A 644 2.23 18.60 44.30
N ARG A 645 3.39 19.26 44.39
CA ARG A 645 3.93 20.18 43.40
C ARG A 645 4.24 19.42 42.10
N GLU A 646 3.74 19.95 40.99
CA GLU A 646 4.18 19.59 39.63
C GLU A 646 5.55 20.20 39.36
N ASP A 647 6.55 19.35 39.11
CA ASP A 647 7.85 19.78 38.58
C ASP A 647 7.75 19.89 37.05
N TYR A 648 7.75 21.14 36.56
CA TYR A 648 7.90 21.48 35.14
C TYR A 648 9.39 21.46 34.79
N ILE A 649 9.81 20.54 33.92
CA ILE A 649 11.16 20.53 33.33
C ILE A 649 11.10 21.23 31.96
N ILE A 650 11.68 22.42 31.91
CA ILE A 650 11.90 23.21 30.69
C ILE A 650 13.27 22.82 30.13
N HIS A 651 13.35 22.27 28.92
CA HIS A 651 14.62 22.10 28.19
C HIS A 651 14.75 23.11 27.05
N THR A 652 15.84 23.88 27.10
CA THR A 652 16.24 24.92 26.17
C THR A 652 16.94 24.34 24.92
N ILE A 653 16.76 25.02 23.78
CA ILE A 653 17.15 24.57 22.43
C ILE A 653 18.40 25.35 21.94
N PHE A 654 19.52 24.61 21.72
CA PHE A 654 20.77 24.89 20.93
C PHE A 654 21.69 26.08 21.33
N PRO A 655 22.96 26.23 20.81
CA PRO A 655 23.79 25.42 19.86
C PRO A 655 25.32 25.25 20.20
N SER A 656 26.10 24.46 19.43
CA SER A 656 27.36 24.89 18.75
C SER A 656 28.10 23.75 18.00
N ASN A 657 28.56 24.06 16.77
CA ASN A 657 29.33 23.25 15.81
C ASN A 657 30.70 22.75 16.30
N GLY A 658 31.22 21.68 15.67
CA GLY A 658 32.68 21.41 15.61
C GLY A 658 33.09 20.03 15.06
N THR A 659 33.42 19.97 13.76
CA THR A 659 34.57 19.23 13.14
C THR A 659 34.93 17.84 13.68
N GLY A 660 34.81 16.72 12.96
CA GLY A 660 35.46 16.39 11.69
C GLY A 660 36.67 15.48 11.93
N LEU A 661 36.63 14.20 11.47
CA LEU A 661 37.73 13.47 10.79
C LEU A 661 37.47 11.95 10.66
N TYR A 662 37.63 11.49 9.42
CA TYR A 662 37.59 10.13 8.87
C TYR A 662 38.62 9.16 9.48
N LYS A 663 38.25 7.87 9.63
CA LYS A 663 38.99 6.72 9.07
C LYS A 663 38.19 5.39 9.16
N PRO A 664 38.21 4.52 8.12
CA PRO A 664 37.37 3.32 8.03
C PRO A 664 38.09 2.00 8.37
N SER A 665 37.29 0.93 8.43
CA SER A 665 37.57 -0.52 8.35
C SER A 665 38.18 -1.25 9.56
N GLN A 666 37.41 -2.16 10.17
CA GLN A 666 37.57 -3.62 9.99
C GLN A 666 36.47 -4.43 10.72
N ASN A 667 36.08 -5.53 10.06
CA ASN A 667 35.10 -6.55 10.43
C ASN A 667 35.31 -7.15 11.84
N ILE A 668 34.22 -7.58 12.49
CA ILE A 668 34.02 -8.95 13.01
C ILE A 668 32.55 -9.16 13.41
N THR A 669 32.06 -10.30 12.97
CA THR A 669 30.73 -10.93 13.05
C THR A 669 30.42 -11.56 14.41
N ASN A 670 29.17 -11.46 14.88
CA ASN A 670 28.33 -12.53 15.50
C ASN A 670 27.18 -11.89 16.31
N SER A 671 25.93 -11.99 15.86
CA SER A 671 24.96 -13.08 16.13
C SER A 671 24.39 -13.05 17.55
N GLY A 672 23.15 -12.57 17.69
CA GLY A 672 22.37 -12.62 18.93
C GLY A 672 21.08 -11.82 18.80
N TYR A 673 19.96 -12.55 18.71
CA TYR A 673 18.59 -12.04 18.65
C TYR A 673 18.33 -10.92 19.67
N GLY A 674 17.88 -9.76 19.20
CA GLY A 674 17.55 -8.61 20.03
C GLY A 674 16.60 -7.68 19.28
N THR A 675 15.39 -7.56 19.81
CA THR A 675 14.30 -6.69 19.37
C THR A 675 14.75 -5.23 19.31
N ASN A 676 14.89 -4.63 18.13
CA ASN A 676 15.20 -3.21 17.98
C ASN A 676 13.95 -2.34 18.13
N ARG A 677 13.53 -2.15 19.39
CA ARG A 677 12.97 -0.89 19.87
C ARG A 677 14.12 0.11 19.96
N GLY A 678 14.09 1.18 19.18
CA GLY A 678 14.99 2.31 19.38
C GLY A 678 15.32 3.11 18.12
N TYR A 679 14.41 4.00 17.70
CA TYR A 679 14.78 5.28 17.08
C TYR A 679 13.74 6.33 17.48
N ARG A 680 13.80 6.73 18.76
CA ARG A 680 13.37 8.05 19.21
C ARG A 680 14.62 8.92 19.21
N GLU A 681 14.74 9.81 18.23
CA GLU A 681 15.40 11.11 18.35
C GLU A 681 15.37 11.83 16.99
N GLY A 682 14.72 12.99 16.92
CA GLY A 682 14.88 13.93 15.80
C GLY A 682 13.71 14.07 14.83
N GLY A 683 12.48 14.22 15.32
CA GLY A 683 11.35 14.65 14.50
C GLY A 683 10.39 15.46 15.35
N ILE A 684 10.28 16.76 15.07
CA ILE A 684 9.34 17.68 15.72
C ILE A 684 7.92 17.12 15.51
N PRO A 685 7.13 16.86 16.56
CA PRO A 685 5.74 16.49 16.38
C PRO A 685 4.97 17.73 15.94
N ASP A 686 4.36 17.68 14.76
CA ASP A 686 3.30 18.62 14.38
C ASP A 686 2.15 18.43 15.39
N ILE A 687 2.15 19.29 16.41
CA ILE A 687 0.99 19.63 17.22
C ILE A 687 0.02 20.34 16.28
N ASP A 688 -1.06 19.66 15.94
CA ASP A 688 -2.36 20.21 15.53
C ASP A 688 -3.17 19.02 15.07
N TYR A 689 -3.97 18.41 15.94
CA TYR A 689 -5.26 17.71 15.67
C TYR A 689 -5.73 17.01 16.96
N SER A 690 -5.95 17.80 18.02
CA SER A 690 -6.92 17.46 19.06
C SER A 690 -8.21 18.18 18.71
N TYR A 691 -9.10 17.50 18.00
CA TYR A 691 -10.52 17.87 17.93
C TYR A 691 -11.31 16.67 18.42
N THR A 692 -11.93 16.90 19.59
CA THR A 692 -13.13 16.25 20.17
C THR A 692 -13.53 14.87 19.69
#